data_AF-A0A1A2DYV3-F1
#
_entry.id   AF-A0A1A2DYV3-F1
#
_cell.length_a   1.000
_cell.length_b   1.000
_cell.length_c   1.000
_cell.angle_alpha   90.00
_cell.angle_beta   90.00
_cell.angle_gamma   90.00
#
_symmetry.space_group_name_H-M   'P 1'
#
loop_
_entity.id
_entity.type
_entity.pdbx_description
1 polymer ?
#
loop_
_entity_poly.entity_id
_entity_poly.type
_entity_poly.pdbx_seq_one_letter_code
_entity_poly.pdbx_strand_id
1 'polypeptide(L)'
;MRRFSTSGWGAAGWQQALVAVIAAIVFWPQASVNPAVGLDPSWQAGLALARIHDLAWGREVVFTLGPLGFLQTTAYYSFDQSLLATIYQMITVAALFLGIAAGLRQRYAPLTSLIAAFVTTGIAAYLCIGPGLEVGDSLGMMYPELAFLAAFAWSSVLLLQDAPQRSTVFITCLVLGAAAGFQLLVKLNSGLAVFAIALVASLLLDWRAVGRHCATTIIFVASIPIWWIFAGQRLGDLPKWLRFSAAVASGYSEAMARPLPALGLQAVPAVVLTFAWVGAICVVLVRGGAKIPRRFVLLVGLTTVIVVKSAFARLDQWHFSILLGLIVVAVIISPFFVARRRVFVVAAVTSVVLYVGVFGPFAYIHAQEALEAPAQAVDRLVTLALPGHVNQRIEQAKARQRALYAIPGRFIDSIGPGTVHIDPIEASAAWAYDRAWRPAPVFQTYAAYSPALDGLNGESLTKGPQFVLSQLSPPDAPAVGIDGRLGVQESPRYSRALLCDYTVSGVENGWALFTHTGSRCGRLTALSEVTVHENDVITIPEPSEPNAAVLAGIDLQSTAVDRLFQGTVAPLISFGVVLDGNTYRLVTKNAAEPFLVKSPPSVNSTNLQIHAHTIRLSRSQFLGHQGVTARLSFYEMQVRP
;
A
#
# COMPACT_ATOMS: atom_id res chain seq x y z
N MET A 1 -0.79 -16.39 42.65
CA MET A 1 0.32 -16.71 41.72
C MET A 1 0.64 -18.20 41.83
N ARG A 2 0.32 -19.03 40.81
CA ARG A 2 0.88 -20.39 40.74
C ARG A 2 2.25 -20.27 40.08
N ARG A 3 3.33 -20.53 40.83
CA ARG A 3 4.67 -20.71 40.26
C ARG A 3 4.64 -22.01 39.45
N PHE A 4 4.48 -21.91 38.13
CA PHE A 4 4.73 -23.04 37.26
C PHE A 4 6.22 -23.38 37.33
N SER A 5 6.54 -24.67 37.41
CA SER A 5 7.91 -25.18 37.49
C SER A 5 8.81 -24.55 36.42
N THR A 6 9.99 -24.08 36.84
CA THR A 6 11.04 -23.53 35.98
C THR A 6 11.82 -24.59 35.19
N SER A 7 11.50 -25.89 35.36
CA SER A 7 12.22 -27.02 34.74
C SER A 7 11.51 -27.66 33.53
N GLY A 8 10.40 -27.10 33.06
CA GLY A 8 9.66 -27.63 31.90
C GLY A 8 10.25 -27.23 30.55
N TRP A 9 10.07 -28.08 29.53
CA TRP A 9 10.43 -27.76 28.14
C TRP A 9 9.72 -26.48 27.66
N GLY A 10 10.48 -25.58 27.03
CA GLY A 10 10.02 -24.25 26.61
C GLY A 10 10.28 -23.13 27.62
N ALA A 11 10.87 -23.41 28.79
CA ALA A 11 11.24 -22.39 29.78
C ALA A 11 12.57 -21.69 29.46
N ALA A 12 13.52 -22.39 28.84
CA ALA A 12 14.84 -21.83 28.55
C ALA A 12 14.84 -20.84 27.38
N GLY A 13 15.74 -19.84 27.42
CA GLY A 13 15.86 -18.83 26.36
C GLY A 13 16.26 -19.42 25.01
N TRP A 14 17.13 -20.42 24.99
CA TRP A 14 17.52 -21.09 23.74
C TRP A 14 16.36 -21.88 23.10
N GLN A 15 15.47 -22.47 23.90
CA GLN A 15 14.28 -23.17 23.39
C GLN A 15 13.32 -22.18 22.71
N GLN A 16 13.20 -20.98 23.28
CA GLN A 16 12.40 -19.90 22.70
C GLN A 16 12.96 -19.42 21.38
N ALA A 17 14.27 -19.16 21.35
CA ALA A 17 14.95 -18.75 20.13
C ALA A 17 14.81 -19.82 19.05
N LEU A 18 15.01 -21.10 19.40
CA LEU A 18 14.85 -22.22 18.47
C LEU A 18 13.43 -22.28 17.89
N VAL A 19 12.39 -22.23 18.74
CA VAL A 19 11.00 -22.27 18.23
C VAL A 19 10.64 -21.00 17.47
N ALA A 20 11.21 -19.83 17.82
CA ALA A 20 11.03 -18.61 17.04
C ALA A 20 11.66 -18.71 15.65
N VAL A 21 12.84 -19.33 15.52
CA VAL A 21 13.46 -19.63 14.23
C VAL A 21 12.62 -20.62 13.44
N ILE A 22 12.11 -21.69 14.09
CA ILE A 22 11.22 -22.65 13.44
C ILE A 22 9.92 -21.96 12.97
N ALA A 23 9.31 -21.13 13.81
CA ALA A 23 8.11 -20.36 13.46
C ALA A 23 8.39 -19.41 12.30
N ALA A 24 9.56 -18.75 12.29
CA ALA A 24 9.97 -17.92 11.18
C ALA A 24 10.14 -18.75 9.90
N ILE A 25 10.82 -19.90 9.92
CA ILE A 25 10.97 -20.75 8.72
C ILE A 25 9.61 -21.28 8.22
N VAL A 26 8.71 -21.67 9.12
CA VAL A 26 7.42 -22.27 8.74
C VAL A 26 6.41 -21.22 8.27
N PHE A 27 6.39 -20.04 8.89
CA PHE A 27 5.42 -18.97 8.60
C PHE A 27 6.04 -17.79 7.87
N TRP A 28 7.09 -18.03 7.09
CA TRP A 28 7.67 -17.08 6.15
C TRP A 28 7.30 -17.52 4.73
N PRO A 29 6.05 -17.30 4.29
CA PRO A 29 5.58 -17.75 3.00
C PRO A 29 6.21 -16.85 1.93
N GLN A 30 6.69 -17.48 0.85
CA GLN A 30 7.23 -16.77 -0.29
C GLN A 30 6.19 -16.72 -1.40
N ALA A 31 5.06 -16.08 -1.10
CA ALA A 31 3.87 -16.02 -1.95
C ALA A 31 4.12 -15.45 -3.38
N SER A 32 5.31 -14.90 -3.63
CA SER A 32 6.01 -15.05 -4.91
C SER A 32 7.50 -14.74 -4.73
N VAL A 33 8.39 -15.71 -4.99
CA VAL A 33 9.86 -15.48 -5.06
C VAL A 33 10.32 -14.94 -6.40
N ASN A 34 9.55 -15.18 -7.45
CA ASN A 34 9.92 -14.83 -8.80
C ASN A 34 9.27 -13.48 -9.14
N PRO A 35 10.05 -12.46 -9.53
CA PRO A 35 9.50 -11.24 -10.08
C PRO A 35 8.46 -11.54 -11.18
N ALA A 36 7.25 -11.03 -11.00
CA ALA A 36 6.14 -11.16 -11.96
C ALA A 36 5.88 -9.82 -12.69
N VAL A 37 4.91 -9.82 -13.60
CA VAL A 37 4.41 -8.60 -14.28
C VAL A 37 3.10 -8.17 -13.62
N GLY A 38 2.66 -6.92 -13.85
CA GLY A 38 1.41 -6.40 -13.26
C GLY A 38 1.66 -5.30 -12.23
N LEU A 39 0.58 -4.73 -11.71
CA LEU A 39 0.59 -3.60 -10.78
C LEU A 39 1.46 -3.82 -9.55
N ASP A 40 1.21 -4.91 -8.82
CA ASP A 40 1.90 -5.15 -7.55
C ASP A 40 3.38 -5.49 -7.71
N PRO A 41 3.75 -6.42 -8.61
CA PRO A 41 5.15 -6.66 -8.93
C PRO A 41 5.86 -5.40 -9.41
N SER A 42 5.18 -4.51 -10.13
CA SER A 42 5.80 -3.30 -10.67
C SER A 42 6.17 -2.27 -9.61
N TRP A 43 5.31 -1.99 -8.63
CA TRP A 43 5.71 -1.08 -7.55
C TRP A 43 6.82 -1.70 -6.70
N GLN A 44 6.82 -3.02 -6.51
CA GLN A 44 7.90 -3.74 -5.82
C GLN A 44 9.24 -3.62 -6.57
N ALA A 45 9.21 -3.80 -7.90
CA ALA A 45 10.37 -3.62 -8.77
C ALA A 45 10.89 -2.18 -8.70
N GLY A 46 9.99 -1.18 -8.71
CA GLY A 46 10.36 0.22 -8.56
C GLY A 46 11.09 0.52 -7.26
N LEU A 47 10.68 -0.08 -6.13
CA LEU A 47 11.38 0.06 -4.84
C LEU A 47 12.79 -0.55 -4.88
N ALA A 48 12.95 -1.71 -5.54
CA ALA A 48 14.24 -2.35 -5.71
C ALA A 48 15.15 -1.55 -6.65
N LEU A 49 14.63 -1.14 -7.82
CA LEU A 49 15.36 -0.32 -8.80
C LEU A 49 15.80 1.02 -8.22
N ALA A 50 14.97 1.65 -7.38
CA ALA A 50 15.36 2.89 -6.69
C ALA A 50 16.63 2.70 -5.85
N ARG A 51 16.81 1.53 -5.23
CA ARG A 51 18.03 1.19 -4.50
C ARG A 51 19.19 0.80 -5.43
N ILE A 52 18.92 0.05 -6.50
CA ILE A 52 19.93 -0.41 -7.47
C ILE A 52 20.53 0.78 -8.25
N HIS A 53 19.73 1.80 -8.56
CA HIS A 53 20.15 3.00 -9.29
C HIS A 53 20.44 4.19 -8.36
N ASP A 54 20.52 3.97 -7.04
CA ASP A 54 20.79 5.01 -6.02
C ASP A 54 19.92 6.29 -6.16
N LEU A 55 18.63 6.11 -6.47
CA LEU A 55 17.69 7.22 -6.65
C LEU A 55 17.41 7.95 -5.33
N ALA A 56 17.30 9.28 -5.39
CA ALA A 56 17.00 10.10 -4.22
C ALA A 56 15.50 10.08 -3.87
N TRP A 57 15.18 9.52 -2.70
CA TRP A 57 13.84 9.51 -2.15
C TRP A 57 13.36 10.92 -1.81
N GLY A 58 12.14 11.25 -2.22
CA GLY A 58 11.52 12.58 -2.09
C GLY A 58 11.83 13.56 -3.23
N ARG A 59 12.80 13.25 -4.11
CA ARG A 59 13.11 14.06 -5.29
C ARG A 59 12.90 13.30 -6.59
N GLU A 60 13.39 12.07 -6.65
CA GLU A 60 13.36 11.19 -7.83
C GLU A 60 12.37 10.03 -7.64
N VAL A 61 12.04 9.68 -6.40
CA VAL A 61 11.03 8.66 -6.06
C VAL A 61 10.17 9.14 -4.90
N VAL A 62 8.86 9.08 -5.08
CA VAL A 62 7.83 9.45 -4.11
C VAL A 62 6.83 8.30 -3.99
N PHE A 63 6.76 7.71 -2.80
CA PHE A 63 5.78 6.69 -2.44
C PHE A 63 5.54 6.71 -0.93
N THR A 64 4.55 5.98 -0.44
CA THR A 64 4.29 5.85 1.02
C THR A 64 5.26 4.90 1.70
N LEU A 65 5.92 4.03 0.92
CA LEU A 65 7.11 3.34 1.36
C LEU A 65 8.33 4.24 1.25
N GLY A 66 9.33 3.98 2.08
CA GLY A 66 10.58 4.72 2.08
C GLY A 66 11.73 3.93 1.48
N PRO A 67 12.98 4.39 1.66
CA PRO A 67 14.16 3.75 1.09
C PRO A 67 14.44 2.34 1.61
N LEU A 68 13.81 1.92 2.72
CA LEU A 68 13.86 0.54 3.22
C LEU A 68 12.61 -0.27 2.84
N GLY A 69 11.72 0.29 2.02
CA GLY A 69 10.47 -0.35 1.60
C GLY A 69 10.68 -1.64 0.82
N PHE A 70 11.81 -1.78 0.10
CA PHE A 70 12.15 -3.01 -0.62
C PHE A 70 12.29 -4.24 0.31
N LEU A 71 12.46 -4.05 1.62
CA LEU A 71 12.63 -5.15 2.58
C LEU A 71 11.37 -6.03 2.71
N GLN A 72 10.19 -5.47 2.43
CA GLN A 72 8.96 -6.27 2.44
C GLN A 72 8.82 -7.17 1.20
N THR A 73 9.61 -6.92 0.14
CA THR A 73 9.50 -7.62 -1.13
C THR A 73 10.23 -8.95 -1.07
N THR A 74 9.52 -10.05 -1.38
CA THR A 74 10.09 -11.39 -1.45
C THR A 74 10.78 -11.66 -2.79
N ALA A 75 10.32 -11.06 -3.89
CA ALA A 75 10.87 -11.32 -5.21
C ALA A 75 12.38 -11.00 -5.32
N TYR A 76 13.12 -11.83 -6.08
CA TYR A 76 14.56 -11.65 -6.32
C TYR A 76 14.82 -10.58 -7.39
N TYR A 77 15.08 -9.33 -6.99
CA TYR A 77 15.49 -8.26 -7.92
C TYR A 77 17.01 -8.03 -7.94
N SER A 78 17.67 -8.21 -6.79
CA SER A 78 19.13 -8.25 -6.63
C SER A 78 19.52 -9.11 -5.42
N PHE A 79 20.78 -9.51 -5.33
CA PHE A 79 21.29 -10.30 -4.20
C PHE A 79 21.13 -9.57 -2.86
N ASP A 80 21.65 -8.34 -2.77
CA ASP A 80 21.65 -7.55 -1.52
C ASP A 80 20.23 -7.26 -1.03
N GLN A 81 19.33 -6.90 -1.96
CA GLN A 81 17.91 -6.72 -1.64
C GLN A 81 17.31 -8.00 -1.05
N SER A 82 17.58 -9.14 -1.67
CA SER A 82 16.99 -10.43 -1.27
C SER A 82 17.51 -10.91 0.08
N LEU A 83 18.79 -10.69 0.37
CA LEU A 83 19.40 -11.01 1.65
C LEU A 83 18.84 -10.15 2.78
N LEU A 84 18.80 -8.83 2.60
CA LEU A 84 18.29 -7.91 3.62
C LEU A 84 16.79 -8.10 3.87
N ALA A 85 16.01 -8.31 2.81
CA ALA A 85 14.59 -8.63 2.90
C ALA A 85 14.37 -9.90 3.73
N THR A 86 15.16 -10.96 3.48
CA THR A 86 15.11 -12.22 4.25
C THR A 86 15.32 -11.99 5.74
N ILE A 87 16.36 -11.23 6.11
CA ILE A 87 16.68 -10.93 7.51
C ILE A 87 15.52 -10.18 8.17
N TYR A 88 15.02 -9.12 7.52
CA TYR A 88 13.91 -8.32 8.03
C TYR A 88 12.63 -9.14 8.25
N GLN A 89 12.27 -9.97 7.26
CA GLN A 89 11.06 -10.78 7.28
C GLN A 89 11.12 -11.83 8.39
N MET A 90 12.24 -12.55 8.51
CA MET A 90 12.47 -13.54 9.56
C MET A 90 12.44 -12.92 10.97
N ILE A 91 13.09 -11.76 11.16
CA ILE A 91 13.06 -11.02 12.43
C ILE A 91 11.62 -10.60 12.78
N THR A 92 10.85 -10.16 11.78
CA THR A 92 9.47 -9.71 12.00
C THR A 92 8.57 -10.85 12.47
N VAL A 93 8.62 -12.01 11.82
CA VAL A 93 7.84 -13.19 12.22
C VAL A 93 8.28 -13.70 13.60
N ALA A 94 9.59 -13.77 13.84
CA ALA A 94 10.12 -14.17 15.15
C ALA A 94 9.71 -13.19 16.27
N ALA A 95 9.73 -11.89 16.01
CA ALA A 95 9.33 -10.86 16.98
C ALA A 95 7.83 -10.97 17.34
N LEU A 96 6.97 -11.22 16.34
CA LEU A 96 5.54 -11.47 16.57
C LEU A 96 5.33 -12.73 17.43
N PHE A 97 5.95 -13.83 17.04
CA PHE A 97 5.89 -15.10 17.78
C PHE A 97 6.33 -14.93 19.24
N LEU A 98 7.48 -14.31 19.47
CA LEU A 98 8.03 -14.11 20.82
C LEU A 98 7.13 -13.18 21.65
N GLY A 99 6.56 -12.14 21.06
CA GLY A 99 5.61 -11.24 21.73
C GLY A 99 4.34 -11.98 22.18
N ILE A 100 3.75 -12.80 21.30
CA ILE A 100 2.57 -13.62 21.62
C ILE A 100 2.93 -14.65 22.71
N ALA A 101 4.06 -15.35 22.58
CA ALA A 101 4.53 -16.33 23.55
C ALA A 101 4.74 -15.70 24.93
N ALA A 102 5.37 -14.51 24.99
CA ALA A 102 5.57 -13.76 26.21
C ALA A 102 4.24 -13.35 26.88
N GLY A 103 3.23 -12.98 26.09
CA GLY A 103 1.89 -12.67 26.59
C GLY A 103 1.20 -13.89 27.20
N LEU A 104 1.26 -15.02 26.50
CA LEU A 104 0.66 -16.29 26.94
C LEU A 104 1.35 -16.89 28.17
N ARG A 105 2.67 -16.73 28.29
CA ARG A 105 3.45 -17.21 29.43
C ARG A 105 3.04 -16.65 30.78
N GLN A 106 2.34 -15.52 30.81
CA GLN A 106 1.84 -14.95 32.04
C GLN A 106 0.76 -15.83 32.70
N ARG A 107 0.19 -16.81 31.96
CA ARG A 107 -0.98 -17.58 32.40
C ARG A 107 -0.89 -19.08 32.11
N TYR A 108 -0.18 -19.46 31.06
CA TYR A 108 -0.06 -20.85 30.64
C TYR A 108 1.35 -21.39 30.90
N ALA A 109 1.46 -22.72 30.98
CA ALA A 109 2.75 -23.38 31.06
C ALA A 109 3.62 -23.03 29.84
N PRO A 110 4.97 -23.10 29.94
CA PRO A 110 5.86 -22.69 28.87
C PRO A 110 5.58 -23.38 27.52
N LEU A 111 5.44 -24.70 27.50
CA LEU A 111 5.14 -25.46 26.29
C LEU A 111 3.79 -25.07 25.65
N THR A 112 2.72 -24.98 26.45
CA THR A 112 1.40 -24.56 25.97
C THR A 112 1.45 -23.15 25.38
N SER A 113 2.23 -22.25 25.98
CA SER A 113 2.42 -20.89 25.48
C SER A 113 3.13 -20.88 24.13
N LEU A 114 4.17 -21.72 23.96
CA LEU A 114 4.88 -21.85 22.69
C LEU A 114 3.98 -22.43 21.59
N ILE A 115 3.23 -23.50 21.88
CA ILE A 115 2.31 -24.12 20.91
C ILE A 115 1.22 -23.12 20.50
N ALA A 116 0.58 -22.46 21.46
CA ALA A 116 -0.46 -21.48 21.16
C ALA A 116 0.10 -20.25 20.43
N ALA A 117 1.30 -19.79 20.77
CA ALA A 117 1.97 -18.72 20.02
C ALA A 117 2.30 -19.13 18.59
N PHE A 118 2.77 -20.37 18.37
CA PHE A 118 3.05 -20.91 17.06
C PHE A 118 1.79 -20.91 16.19
N VAL A 119 0.70 -21.51 16.68
CA VAL A 119 -0.60 -21.54 15.98
C VAL A 119 -1.12 -20.14 15.69
N THR A 120 -1.05 -19.23 16.67
CA THR A 120 -1.55 -17.84 16.52
C THR A 120 -0.72 -17.05 15.51
N THR A 121 0.60 -17.24 15.51
CA THR A 121 1.50 -16.63 14.53
C THR A 121 1.17 -17.15 13.13
N GLY A 122 0.95 -18.45 12.97
CA GLY A 122 0.53 -19.05 11.70
C GLY A 122 -0.80 -18.50 11.19
N ILE A 123 -1.81 -18.34 12.06
CA ILE A 123 -3.10 -17.74 11.69
C ILE A 123 -2.90 -16.27 11.28
N ALA A 124 -2.13 -15.49 12.04
CA ALA A 124 -1.86 -14.09 11.73
C ALA A 124 -1.09 -13.94 10.40
N ALA A 125 -0.08 -14.79 10.18
CA ALA A 125 0.67 -14.85 8.93
C ALA A 125 -0.24 -15.20 7.76
N TYR A 126 -1.06 -16.26 7.88
CA TYR A 126 -2.03 -16.68 6.86
C TYR A 126 -3.02 -15.57 6.49
N LEU A 127 -3.54 -14.84 7.49
CA LEU A 127 -4.46 -13.72 7.24
C LEU A 127 -3.77 -12.58 6.47
N CYS A 128 -2.48 -12.35 6.73
CA CYS A 128 -1.68 -11.31 6.06
C CYS A 128 -1.15 -11.74 4.69
N ILE A 129 -1.54 -12.91 4.18
CA ILE A 129 -1.36 -13.33 2.78
C ILE A 129 -2.59 -12.90 1.97
N GLY A 130 -2.38 -12.48 0.75
CA GLY A 130 -3.45 -12.08 -0.16
C GLY A 130 -2.93 -11.48 -1.46
N PRO A 131 -3.82 -11.20 -2.41
CA PRO A 131 -3.46 -10.92 -3.80
C PRO A 131 -2.88 -9.52 -4.05
N GLY A 132 -2.84 -8.65 -3.02
CA GLY A 132 -2.45 -7.26 -3.18
C GLY A 132 -3.58 -6.39 -3.75
N LEU A 133 -3.23 -5.39 -4.57
CA LEU A 133 -4.14 -4.48 -5.26
C LEU A 133 -4.72 -5.07 -6.56
N GLU A 134 -4.00 -5.99 -7.21
CA GLU A 134 -4.47 -6.69 -8.41
C GLU A 134 -5.08 -8.06 -8.09
N VAL A 135 -6.07 -8.46 -8.90
CA VAL A 135 -6.58 -9.84 -8.90
C VAL A 135 -5.71 -10.63 -9.87
N GLY A 136 -4.60 -11.17 -9.38
CA GLY A 136 -3.66 -11.99 -10.15
C GLY A 136 -3.14 -13.18 -9.36
N ASP A 137 -2.39 -14.06 -10.03
CA ASP A 137 -1.87 -15.31 -9.45
C ASP A 137 -0.76 -15.12 -8.40
N SER A 138 -0.24 -13.89 -8.23
CA SER A 138 0.82 -13.61 -7.26
C SER A 138 0.26 -13.07 -5.94
N LEU A 139 0.37 -13.87 -4.88
CA LEU A 139 0.03 -13.42 -3.54
C LEU A 139 1.23 -12.68 -2.91
N GLY A 140 0.99 -11.64 -2.14
CA GLY A 140 1.98 -10.95 -1.31
C GLY A 140 1.82 -11.28 0.18
N MET A 141 2.79 -10.86 0.99
CA MET A 141 2.66 -10.85 2.45
C MET A 141 2.85 -9.43 3.02
N MET A 142 1.99 -9.06 3.97
CA MET A 142 2.01 -7.76 4.67
C MET A 142 3.02 -7.74 5.85
N TYR A 143 4.32 -7.84 5.57
CA TYR A 143 5.35 -7.84 6.63
C TYR A 143 5.34 -6.59 7.54
N PRO A 144 5.16 -5.35 7.04
CA PRO A 144 5.06 -4.18 7.91
C PRO A 144 3.90 -4.29 8.91
N GLU A 145 2.80 -4.92 8.53
CA GLU A 145 1.64 -5.16 9.37
C GLU A 145 1.89 -6.27 10.41
N LEU A 146 2.68 -7.30 10.07
CA LEU A 146 3.16 -8.27 11.07
C LEU A 146 4.07 -7.60 12.12
N ALA A 147 4.92 -6.66 11.72
CA ALA A 147 5.74 -5.88 12.66
C ALA A 147 4.88 -4.99 13.57
N PHE A 148 3.80 -4.41 13.02
CA PHE A 148 2.78 -3.72 13.80
C PHE A 148 2.10 -4.64 14.83
N LEU A 149 1.71 -5.87 14.44
CA LEU A 149 1.15 -6.85 15.37
C LEU A 149 2.17 -7.29 16.44
N ALA A 150 3.45 -7.39 16.08
CA ALA A 150 4.51 -7.68 17.03
C ALA A 150 4.62 -6.56 18.08
N ALA A 151 4.62 -5.30 17.65
CA ALA A 151 4.66 -4.14 18.55
C ALA A 151 3.44 -4.11 19.50
N PHE A 152 2.25 -4.44 18.98
CA PHE A 152 1.04 -4.62 19.78
C PHE A 152 1.19 -5.75 20.81
N ALA A 153 1.70 -6.92 20.41
CA ALA A 153 1.91 -8.06 21.30
C ALA A 153 2.89 -7.72 22.43
N TRP A 154 4.06 -7.14 22.12
CA TRP A 154 5.05 -6.72 23.11
C TRP A 154 4.54 -5.64 24.06
N SER A 155 3.78 -4.67 23.55
CA SER A 155 3.13 -3.65 24.38
C SER A 155 2.07 -4.26 25.32
N SER A 156 1.33 -5.25 24.82
CA SER A 156 0.33 -5.98 25.59
C SER A 156 0.94 -6.75 26.75
N VAL A 157 2.14 -7.33 26.58
CA VAL A 157 2.88 -8.00 27.66
C VAL A 157 3.05 -7.07 28.86
N LEU A 158 3.46 -5.82 28.64
CA LEU A 158 3.67 -4.84 29.70
C LEU A 158 2.36 -4.46 30.41
N LEU A 159 1.30 -4.23 29.64
CA LEU A 159 0.01 -3.76 30.15
C LEU A 159 -0.78 -4.84 30.90
N LEU A 160 -0.50 -6.11 30.62
CA LEU A 160 -1.14 -7.25 31.27
C LEU A 160 -0.49 -7.65 32.60
N GLN A 161 0.78 -7.28 32.84
CA GLN A 161 1.45 -7.51 34.12
C GLN A 161 0.95 -6.51 35.16
N ASP A 162 0.68 -6.93 36.40
CA ASP A 162 0.23 -6.02 37.46
C ASP A 162 1.28 -4.94 37.76
N ALA A 163 2.53 -5.38 38.00
CA ALA A 163 3.67 -4.53 38.32
C ALA A 163 4.89 -4.91 37.45
N PRO A 164 4.95 -4.44 36.19
CA PRO A 164 6.10 -4.72 35.33
C PRO A 164 7.36 -4.01 35.84
N GLN A 165 8.52 -4.66 35.70
CA GLN A 165 9.79 -4.10 36.12
C GLN A 165 10.09 -2.81 35.33
N ARG A 166 10.46 -1.73 36.04
CA ARG A 166 10.67 -0.40 35.43
C ARG A 166 11.71 -0.40 34.30
N SER A 167 12.81 -1.13 34.47
CA SER A 167 13.85 -1.28 33.44
C SER A 167 13.32 -1.98 32.19
N THR A 168 12.58 -3.07 32.36
CA THR A 168 11.94 -3.80 31.25
C THR A 168 10.99 -2.90 30.48
N VAL A 169 10.11 -2.17 31.19
CA VAL A 169 9.20 -1.20 30.57
C VAL A 169 9.98 -0.16 29.76
N PHE A 170 11.01 0.43 30.37
CA PHE A 170 11.83 1.45 29.73
C PHE A 170 12.52 0.91 28.46
N ILE A 171 13.22 -0.23 28.56
CA ILE A 171 13.92 -0.86 27.43
C ILE A 171 12.94 -1.24 26.32
N THR A 172 11.81 -1.88 26.64
CA THR A 172 10.81 -2.24 25.63
C THR A 172 10.27 -1.00 24.92
N CYS A 173 9.96 0.08 25.65
CA CYS A 173 9.49 1.31 25.02
C CYS A 173 10.57 1.96 24.13
N LEU A 174 11.85 1.86 24.49
CA LEU A 174 12.94 2.34 23.63
C LEU A 174 13.12 1.49 22.37
N VAL A 175 13.10 0.15 22.52
CA VAL A 175 13.21 -0.77 21.39
C VAL A 175 12.05 -0.59 20.41
N LEU A 176 10.82 -0.45 20.91
CA LEU A 176 9.64 -0.19 20.08
C LEU A 176 9.72 1.19 19.41
N GLY A 177 10.23 2.23 20.09
CA GLY A 177 10.46 3.54 19.48
C GLY A 177 11.51 3.48 18.35
N ALA A 178 12.64 2.78 18.58
CA ALA A 178 13.67 2.59 17.56
C ALA A 178 13.13 1.81 16.36
N ALA A 179 12.42 0.71 16.61
CA ALA A 179 11.77 -0.11 15.59
C ALA A 179 10.71 0.67 14.81
N ALA A 180 9.98 1.58 15.46
CA ALA A 180 9.01 2.44 14.79
C ALA A 180 9.67 3.37 13.75
N GLY A 181 10.82 3.96 14.07
CA GLY A 181 11.51 4.85 13.12
C GLY A 181 12.17 4.09 11.97
N PHE A 182 12.66 2.88 12.21
CA PHE A 182 13.03 1.95 11.14
C PHE A 182 11.83 1.60 10.25
N GLN A 183 10.71 1.18 10.87
CA GLN A 183 9.48 0.83 10.16
C GLN A 183 8.90 1.99 9.38
N LEU A 184 9.10 3.23 9.83
CA LEU A 184 8.64 4.42 9.11
C LEU A 184 9.31 4.50 7.73
N LEU A 185 10.58 4.13 7.63
CA LEU A 185 11.32 4.08 6.36
C LEU A 185 11.04 2.83 5.52
N VAL A 186 10.46 1.79 6.12
CA VAL A 186 9.87 0.67 5.37
C VAL A 186 8.54 1.15 4.78
N LYS A 187 7.61 1.55 5.65
CA LYS A 187 6.27 2.02 5.30
C LYS A 187 5.80 3.07 6.30
N LEU A 188 5.53 4.29 5.80
CA LEU A 188 5.24 5.48 6.63
C LEU A 188 4.15 5.23 7.67
N ASN A 189 3.00 4.69 7.27
CA ASN A 189 1.86 4.48 8.14
C ASN A 189 2.11 3.38 9.20
N SER A 190 2.80 2.29 8.85
CA SER A 190 3.16 1.23 9.80
C SER A 190 4.14 1.73 10.86
N GLY A 191 5.15 2.52 10.48
CA GLY A 191 6.07 3.14 11.44
C GLY A 191 5.36 4.07 12.43
N LEU A 192 4.47 4.95 11.94
CA LEU A 192 3.67 5.83 12.80
C LEU A 192 2.73 5.05 13.72
N ALA A 193 2.15 3.94 13.25
CA ALA A 193 1.29 3.08 14.06
C ALA A 193 2.07 2.35 15.16
N VAL A 194 3.27 1.83 14.86
CA VAL A 194 4.17 1.22 15.87
C VAL A 194 4.59 2.25 16.91
N PHE A 195 4.91 3.49 16.49
CA PHE A 195 5.23 4.58 17.40
C PHE A 195 4.04 4.92 18.32
N ALA A 196 2.84 5.04 17.74
CA ALA A 196 1.62 5.31 18.51
C ALA A 196 1.35 4.22 19.55
N ILE A 197 1.49 2.94 19.19
CA ILE A 197 1.37 1.81 20.12
C ILE A 197 2.38 1.93 21.26
N ALA A 198 3.66 2.18 20.95
CA ALA A 198 4.72 2.29 21.94
C ALA A 198 4.47 3.44 22.93
N LEU A 199 4.10 4.61 22.41
CA LEU A 199 3.81 5.80 23.21
C LEU A 199 2.56 5.62 24.08
N VAL A 200 1.47 5.08 23.50
CA VAL A 200 0.23 4.78 24.22
C VAL A 200 0.50 3.76 25.32
N ALA A 201 1.24 2.68 25.04
CA ALA A 201 1.60 1.70 26.07
C ALA A 201 2.40 2.35 27.21
N SER A 202 3.36 3.21 26.87
CA SER A 202 4.11 3.98 27.86
C SER A 202 3.19 4.88 28.71
N LEU A 203 2.28 5.64 28.10
CA LEU A 203 1.34 6.53 28.80
C LEU A 203 0.36 5.77 29.70
N LEU A 204 -0.17 4.65 29.21
CA LEU A 204 -1.14 3.83 29.94
C LEU A 204 -0.51 3.05 31.11
N LEU A 205 0.81 2.87 31.11
CA LEU A 205 1.54 2.33 32.27
C LEU A 205 1.73 3.37 33.37
N ASP A 206 2.19 4.57 32.99
CA ASP A 206 2.36 5.70 33.91
C ASP A 206 2.48 7.00 33.12
N TRP A 207 1.42 7.82 33.12
CA TRP A 207 1.38 9.10 32.41
C TRP A 207 2.37 10.13 32.99
N ARG A 208 2.77 9.99 34.26
CA ARG A 208 3.71 10.90 34.93
C ARG A 208 5.17 10.59 34.59
N ALA A 209 5.46 9.46 33.95
CA ALA A 209 6.80 9.05 33.54
C ALA A 209 7.29 9.82 32.30
N VAL A 210 7.28 11.16 32.36
CA VAL A 210 7.62 12.06 31.23
C VAL A 210 8.96 11.69 30.60
N GLY A 211 9.98 11.38 31.41
CA GLY A 211 11.29 10.96 30.91
C GLY A 211 11.24 9.72 30.01
N ARG A 212 10.36 8.75 30.28
CA ARG A 212 10.18 7.56 29.42
C ARG A 212 9.51 7.93 28.11
N HIS A 213 8.44 8.73 28.13
CA HIS A 213 7.73 9.16 26.92
C HIS A 213 8.64 10.00 26.01
N CYS A 214 9.40 10.92 26.60
CA CYS A 214 10.41 11.70 25.91
C CYS A 214 11.48 10.80 25.32
N ALA A 215 12.03 9.85 26.08
CA ALA A 215 13.06 8.94 25.58
C ALA A 215 12.54 8.05 24.43
N THR A 216 11.31 7.55 24.51
CA THR A 216 10.65 6.81 23.41
C THR A 216 10.44 7.67 22.17
N THR A 217 10.10 8.94 22.34
CA THR A 217 9.94 9.88 21.22
C THR A 217 11.29 10.25 20.61
N ILE A 218 12.30 10.53 21.44
CA ILE A 218 13.66 10.86 21.01
C ILE A 218 14.26 9.68 20.24
N ILE A 219 14.14 8.45 20.73
CA ILE A 219 14.71 7.29 20.04
C ILE A 219 13.99 7.01 18.71
N PHE A 220 12.69 7.24 18.64
CA PHE A 220 11.93 7.19 17.39
C PHE A 220 12.42 8.23 16.39
N VAL A 221 12.52 9.50 16.81
CA VAL A 221 12.99 10.60 15.96
C VAL A 221 14.45 10.40 15.55
N ALA A 222 15.30 9.91 16.45
CA ALA A 222 16.73 9.70 16.19
C ALA A 222 16.99 8.49 15.27
N SER A 223 16.18 7.44 15.33
CA SER A 223 16.39 6.26 14.47
C SER A 223 16.09 6.54 12.99
N ILE A 224 15.17 7.47 12.69
CA ILE A 224 14.84 7.85 11.31
C ILE A 224 16.07 8.37 10.52
N PRO A 225 16.78 9.44 10.92
CA PRO A 225 17.94 9.93 10.16
C PRO A 225 19.10 8.93 10.15
N ILE A 226 19.26 8.10 11.18
CA ILE A 226 20.28 7.04 11.23
C ILE A 226 20.03 6.04 10.09
N TRP A 227 18.83 5.47 10.03
CA TRP A 227 18.48 4.52 8.99
C TRP A 227 18.38 5.15 7.59
N TRP A 228 18.01 6.43 7.50
CA TRP A 228 18.00 7.19 6.26
C TRP A 228 19.41 7.30 5.66
N ILE A 229 20.41 7.64 6.47
CA ILE A 229 21.81 7.70 6.04
C ILE A 229 22.32 6.30 5.68
N PHE A 230 22.00 5.28 6.47
CA PHE A 230 22.39 3.89 6.14
C PHE A 230 21.75 3.39 4.85
N ALA A 231 20.60 3.93 4.45
CA ALA A 231 19.99 3.67 3.15
C ALA A 231 20.61 4.48 1.99
N GLY A 232 21.72 5.19 2.24
CA GLY A 232 22.45 5.97 1.23
C GLY A 232 21.81 7.33 0.89
N GLN A 233 20.81 7.76 1.65
CA GLN A 233 20.02 8.94 1.30
C GLN A 233 20.59 10.22 1.93
N ARG A 234 20.44 11.34 1.21
CA ARG A 234 20.88 12.67 1.69
C ARG A 234 19.90 13.19 2.73
N LEU A 235 20.39 13.66 3.88
CA LEU A 235 19.53 14.20 4.95
C LEU A 235 18.58 15.32 4.49
N GLY A 236 19.01 16.15 3.53
CA GLY A 236 18.20 17.25 3.00
C GLY A 236 16.96 16.82 2.21
N ASP A 237 16.88 15.55 1.80
CA ASP A 237 15.73 15.02 1.05
C ASP A 237 14.68 14.36 1.97
N LEU A 238 15.01 14.07 3.23
CA LEU A 238 14.08 13.49 4.21
C LEU A 238 12.81 14.34 4.42
N PRO A 239 12.87 15.68 4.60
CA PRO A 239 11.66 16.49 4.73
C PRO A 239 10.78 16.49 3.47
N LYS A 240 11.40 16.40 2.28
CA LYS A 240 10.66 16.32 1.01
C LYS A 240 9.92 15.00 0.92
N TRP A 241 10.60 13.89 1.22
CA TRP A 241 9.98 12.57 1.27
C TRP A 241 8.81 12.55 2.26
N LEU A 242 9.01 12.98 3.51
CA LEU A 242 7.92 13.04 4.50
C LEU A 242 6.72 13.87 4.01
N ARG A 243 6.98 15.05 3.41
CA ARG A 243 5.92 15.91 2.88
C ARG A 243 5.14 15.23 1.75
N PHE A 244 5.83 14.65 0.78
CA PHE A 244 5.19 14.06 -0.39
C PHE A 244 4.53 12.70 -0.08
N SER A 245 5.13 11.87 0.76
CA SER A 245 4.50 10.64 1.26
C SER A 245 3.25 10.95 2.09
N ALA A 246 3.25 12.03 2.88
CA ALA A 246 2.04 12.51 3.56
C ALA A 246 0.98 12.99 2.57
N ALA A 247 1.37 13.67 1.49
CA ALA A 247 0.44 14.06 0.42
C ALA A 247 -0.20 12.83 -0.23
N VAL A 248 0.58 11.78 -0.56
CA VAL A 248 0.06 10.52 -1.09
C VAL A 248 -0.90 9.87 -0.09
N ALA A 249 -0.51 9.73 1.18
CA ALA A 249 -1.37 9.14 2.21
C ALA A 249 -2.69 9.92 2.41
N SER A 250 -2.65 11.25 2.32
CA SER A 250 -3.83 12.11 2.49
C SER A 250 -4.81 12.06 1.31
N GLY A 251 -4.33 11.76 0.10
CA GLY A 251 -5.17 11.59 -1.08
C GLY A 251 -5.67 10.16 -1.28
N TYR A 252 -5.08 9.20 -0.57
CA TYR A 252 -5.31 7.77 -0.79
C TYR A 252 -6.78 7.36 -0.66
N SER A 253 -7.45 7.66 0.46
CA SER A 253 -8.83 7.19 0.68
C SER A 253 -9.80 7.76 -0.36
N GLU A 254 -9.67 9.04 -0.71
CA GLU A 254 -10.55 9.69 -1.69
C GLU A 254 -10.36 9.11 -3.10
N ALA A 255 -9.12 8.80 -3.48
CA ALA A 255 -8.84 8.25 -4.79
C ALA A 255 -9.10 6.73 -4.86
N MET A 256 -8.65 5.96 -3.87
CA MET A 256 -8.54 4.49 -3.92
C MET A 256 -9.70 3.75 -3.25
N ALA A 257 -10.59 4.44 -2.53
CA ALA A 257 -11.67 3.74 -1.87
C ALA A 257 -12.61 3.04 -2.85
N ARG A 258 -13.13 1.90 -2.41
CA ARG A 258 -14.23 1.19 -3.06
C ARG A 258 -15.51 1.52 -2.26
N PRO A 259 -16.49 2.21 -2.86
CA PRO A 259 -17.69 2.59 -2.13
C PRO A 259 -18.40 1.38 -1.53
N LEU A 260 -18.78 1.46 -0.25
CA LEU A 260 -19.51 0.39 0.45
C LEU A 260 -20.76 -0.11 -0.34
N PRO A 261 -21.60 0.77 -0.93
CA PRO A 261 -22.73 0.33 -1.74
C PRO A 261 -22.34 -0.53 -2.94
N ALA A 262 -21.18 -0.27 -3.55
CA ALA A 262 -20.69 -1.04 -4.70
C ALA A 262 -20.30 -2.48 -4.32
N LEU A 263 -19.97 -2.72 -3.04
CA LEU A 263 -19.69 -4.05 -2.51
C LEU A 263 -20.96 -4.81 -2.07
N GLY A 264 -22.09 -4.11 -1.92
CA GLY A 264 -23.38 -4.70 -1.57
C GLY A 264 -23.33 -5.61 -0.34
N LEU A 265 -23.88 -6.82 -0.46
CA LEU A 265 -23.92 -7.81 0.63
C LEU A 265 -22.53 -8.32 1.04
N GLN A 266 -21.50 -8.17 0.21
CA GLN A 266 -20.14 -8.63 0.53
C GLN A 266 -19.48 -7.82 1.65
N ALA A 267 -19.89 -6.55 1.83
CA ALA A 267 -19.37 -5.70 2.91
C ALA A 267 -20.02 -5.99 4.28
N VAL A 268 -21.20 -6.62 4.30
CA VAL A 268 -21.99 -6.82 5.54
C VAL A 268 -21.23 -7.59 6.61
N PRO A 269 -20.56 -8.73 6.33
CA PRO A 269 -19.80 -9.46 7.34
C PRO A 269 -18.68 -8.62 7.97
N ALA A 270 -17.95 -7.84 7.17
CA ALA A 270 -16.86 -7.00 7.63
C ALA A 270 -17.37 -5.89 8.57
N VAL A 271 -18.48 -5.24 8.20
CA VAL A 271 -19.13 -4.19 9.00
C VAL A 271 -19.68 -4.77 10.32
N VAL A 272 -20.44 -5.87 10.25
CA VAL A 272 -21.01 -6.53 11.44
C VAL A 272 -19.92 -7.00 12.39
N LEU A 273 -18.86 -7.62 11.89
CA LEU A 273 -17.72 -8.06 12.71
C LEU A 273 -17.03 -6.88 13.39
N THR A 274 -16.83 -5.78 12.67
CA THR A 274 -16.22 -4.56 13.23
C THR A 274 -17.06 -3.99 14.36
N PHE A 275 -18.37 -3.86 14.18
CA PHE A 275 -19.27 -3.39 15.24
C PHE A 275 -19.33 -4.36 16.43
N ALA A 276 -19.39 -5.67 16.17
CA ALA A 276 -19.38 -6.69 17.23
C ALA A 276 -18.07 -6.64 18.03
N TRP A 277 -16.94 -6.44 17.36
CA TRP A 277 -15.62 -6.28 17.98
C TRP A 277 -15.53 -5.03 18.84
N VAL A 278 -15.95 -3.87 18.32
CA VAL A 278 -15.99 -2.61 19.08
C VAL A 278 -16.95 -2.72 20.26
N GLY A 279 -18.13 -3.32 20.07
CA GLY A 279 -19.08 -3.60 21.14
C GLY A 279 -18.48 -4.49 22.24
N ALA A 280 -17.72 -5.52 21.86
CA ALA A 280 -17.02 -6.38 22.81
C ALA A 280 -15.95 -5.60 23.61
N ILE A 281 -15.18 -4.73 22.96
CA ILE A 281 -14.21 -3.84 23.62
C ILE A 281 -14.93 -2.95 24.64
N CYS A 282 -16.02 -2.29 24.24
CA CYS A 282 -16.81 -1.42 25.13
C CYS A 282 -17.37 -2.18 26.34
N VAL A 283 -17.95 -3.36 26.12
CA VAL A 283 -18.47 -4.20 27.20
C VAL A 283 -17.36 -4.60 28.17
N VAL A 284 -16.19 -4.98 27.66
CA VAL A 284 -15.03 -5.35 28.49
C VAL A 284 -14.45 -4.14 29.22
N LEU A 285 -14.47 -2.95 28.62
CA LEU A 285 -14.00 -1.72 29.26
C LEU A 285 -14.89 -1.33 30.46
N VAL A 286 -16.21 -1.45 30.30
CA VAL A 286 -17.19 -1.06 31.34
C VAL A 286 -17.39 -2.16 32.39
N ARG A 287 -17.54 -3.42 31.96
CA ARG A 287 -17.90 -4.56 32.83
C ARG A 287 -16.72 -5.48 33.14
N GLY A 288 -15.54 -5.21 32.61
CA GLY A 288 -14.35 -6.01 32.86
C GLY A 288 -13.95 -6.00 34.33
N GLY A 289 -13.74 -7.19 34.89
CA GLY A 289 -13.20 -7.35 36.25
C GLY A 289 -11.67 -7.18 36.30
N ALA A 290 -11.11 -7.25 37.51
CA ALA A 290 -9.67 -7.08 37.78
C ALA A 290 -8.72 -7.97 36.95
N LYS A 291 -9.23 -9.06 36.37
CA LYS A 291 -8.44 -9.99 35.54
C LYS A 291 -7.96 -9.38 34.21
N ILE A 292 -8.63 -8.33 33.70
CA ILE A 292 -8.22 -7.63 32.47
C ILE A 292 -7.94 -6.17 32.85
N PRO A 293 -6.67 -5.74 32.83
CA PRO A 293 -6.35 -4.36 33.08
C PRO A 293 -7.03 -3.45 32.05
N ARG A 294 -7.76 -2.40 32.51
CA ARG A 294 -8.40 -1.42 31.62
C ARG A 294 -7.41 -0.79 30.64
N ARG A 295 -6.16 -0.60 31.06
CA ARG A 295 -5.06 -0.14 30.21
C ARG A 295 -4.82 -1.04 28.99
N PHE A 296 -4.93 -2.36 29.12
CA PHE A 296 -4.81 -3.26 27.97
C PHE A 296 -6.01 -3.10 27.01
N VAL A 297 -7.23 -2.99 27.55
CA VAL A 297 -8.45 -2.78 26.75
C VAL A 297 -8.40 -1.45 26.00
N LEU A 298 -7.87 -0.40 26.62
CA LEU A 298 -7.65 0.90 25.98
C LEU A 298 -6.62 0.82 24.86
N LEU A 299 -5.52 0.08 25.03
CA LEU A 299 -4.58 -0.18 23.93
C LEU A 299 -5.29 -0.90 22.78
N VAL A 300 -6.04 -1.97 23.06
CA VAL A 300 -6.81 -2.71 22.03
C VAL A 300 -7.77 -1.78 21.29
N GLY A 301 -8.51 -0.93 22.01
CA GLY A 301 -9.44 0.04 21.42
C GLY A 301 -8.75 1.05 20.51
N LEU A 302 -7.66 1.67 20.98
CA LEU A 302 -6.90 2.65 20.21
C LEU A 302 -6.27 2.02 18.96
N THR A 303 -5.68 0.84 19.09
CA THR A 303 -5.12 0.07 17.97
C THR A 303 -6.23 -0.33 16.98
N THR A 304 -7.42 -0.68 17.48
CA THR A 304 -8.59 -0.99 16.64
C THR A 304 -9.00 0.22 15.80
N VAL A 305 -9.02 1.44 16.36
CA VAL A 305 -9.36 2.66 15.60
C VAL A 305 -8.38 2.87 14.44
N ILE A 306 -7.06 2.70 14.68
CA ILE A 306 -6.03 2.83 13.63
C ILE A 306 -6.28 1.82 12.51
N VAL A 307 -6.50 0.56 12.86
CA VAL A 307 -6.64 -0.52 11.87
C VAL A 307 -7.97 -0.46 11.13
N VAL A 308 -9.07 -0.11 11.80
CA VAL A 308 -10.37 0.13 11.15
C VAL A 308 -10.25 1.25 10.12
N LYS A 309 -9.53 2.33 10.44
CA LYS A 309 -9.32 3.40 9.45
C LYS A 309 -8.59 2.89 8.21
N SER A 310 -7.54 2.07 8.38
CA SER A 310 -6.81 1.46 7.25
C SER A 310 -7.68 0.47 6.47
N ALA A 311 -8.43 -0.39 7.15
CA ALA A 311 -9.27 -1.42 6.55
C ALA A 311 -10.45 -0.85 5.75
N PHE A 312 -11.04 0.25 6.20
CA PHE A 312 -12.17 0.90 5.53
C PHE A 312 -11.76 2.05 4.61
N ALA A 313 -10.48 2.47 4.61
CA ALA A 313 -9.95 3.37 3.59
C ALA A 313 -10.03 2.77 2.18
N ARG A 314 -9.87 1.45 2.08
CA ARG A 314 -10.17 0.64 0.89
C ARG A 314 -10.63 -0.73 1.38
N LEU A 315 -11.95 -0.97 1.36
CA LEU A 315 -12.49 -2.25 1.81
C LEU A 315 -12.27 -3.32 0.74
N ASP A 316 -11.28 -4.17 0.98
CA ASP A 316 -10.99 -5.40 0.24
C ASP A 316 -10.41 -6.46 1.18
N GLN A 317 -10.16 -7.66 0.64
CA GLN A 317 -9.68 -8.78 1.44
C GLN A 317 -8.36 -8.47 2.16
N TRP A 318 -7.48 -7.78 1.45
CA TRP A 318 -6.11 -7.47 1.85
C TRP A 318 -6.07 -6.49 3.01
N HIS A 319 -6.76 -5.35 2.92
CA HIS A 319 -6.72 -4.32 3.96
C HIS A 319 -7.51 -4.72 5.21
N PHE A 320 -8.61 -5.46 5.07
CA PHE A 320 -9.42 -5.89 6.23
C PHE A 320 -8.75 -7.03 7.02
N SER A 321 -7.83 -7.78 6.41
CA SER A 321 -7.04 -8.81 7.11
C SER A 321 -6.26 -8.29 8.31
N ILE A 322 -5.83 -7.03 8.28
CA ILE A 322 -5.09 -6.38 9.38
C ILE A 322 -5.97 -6.35 10.65
N LEU A 323 -7.27 -6.06 10.50
CA LEU A 323 -8.21 -6.07 11.62
C LEU A 323 -8.41 -7.47 12.17
N LEU A 324 -8.53 -8.47 11.29
CA LEU A 324 -8.64 -9.87 11.68
C LEU A 324 -7.40 -10.34 12.46
N GLY A 325 -6.19 -9.99 11.98
CA GLY A 325 -4.93 -10.27 12.66
C GLY A 325 -4.88 -9.66 14.07
N LEU A 326 -5.29 -8.39 14.20
CA LEU A 326 -5.39 -7.73 15.50
C LEU A 326 -6.39 -8.43 16.43
N ILE A 327 -7.58 -8.78 15.94
CA ILE A 327 -8.61 -9.49 16.72
C ILE A 327 -8.05 -10.82 17.24
N VAL A 328 -7.43 -11.62 16.36
CA VAL A 328 -6.85 -12.93 16.71
C VAL A 328 -5.79 -12.77 17.81
N VAL A 329 -4.83 -11.87 17.62
CA VAL A 329 -3.74 -11.66 18.59
C VAL A 329 -4.28 -11.11 19.92
N ALA A 330 -5.18 -10.13 19.89
CA ALA A 330 -5.76 -9.52 21.08
C ALA A 330 -6.63 -10.51 21.88
N VAL A 331 -7.42 -11.35 21.21
CA VAL A 331 -8.26 -12.36 21.85
C VAL A 331 -7.40 -13.45 22.51
N ILE A 332 -6.38 -13.95 21.82
CA ILE A 332 -5.51 -15.02 22.34
C ILE A 332 -4.69 -14.54 23.53
N ILE A 333 -4.16 -13.32 23.49
CA ILE A 333 -3.35 -12.74 24.58
C ILE A 333 -4.24 -12.29 25.77
N SER A 334 -5.55 -12.13 25.59
CA SER A 334 -6.47 -11.63 26.64
C SER A 334 -6.89 -12.71 27.66
N PRO A 335 -7.04 -12.37 28.97
CA PRO A 335 -7.38 -13.33 30.03
C PRO A 335 -8.87 -13.71 30.09
N PHE A 336 -9.73 -12.89 29.50
CA PHE A 336 -11.18 -12.96 29.68
C PHE A 336 -11.84 -14.08 28.91
N PHE A 337 -11.30 -14.39 27.74
CA PHE A 337 -11.95 -15.25 26.77
C PHE A 337 -11.80 -16.72 27.12
N VAL A 338 -11.69 -17.12 28.39
CA VAL A 338 -11.63 -18.54 28.78
C VAL A 338 -13.03 -19.08 29.09
N ALA A 339 -13.93 -18.28 29.68
CA ALA A 339 -15.28 -18.73 30.07
C ALA A 339 -16.32 -18.68 28.94
N ARG A 340 -16.21 -17.72 28.02
CA ARG A 340 -17.01 -17.65 26.77
C ARG A 340 -16.13 -17.84 25.52
N ARG A 341 -14.96 -18.50 25.69
CA ARG A 341 -13.97 -18.74 24.63
C ARG A 341 -14.61 -19.30 23.39
N ARG A 342 -15.41 -20.34 23.60
CA ARG A 342 -16.01 -21.10 22.51
C ARG A 342 -16.92 -20.21 21.68
N VAL A 343 -17.72 -19.33 22.28
CA VAL A 343 -18.65 -18.47 21.52
C VAL A 343 -17.92 -17.42 20.71
N PHE A 344 -16.93 -16.72 21.29
CA PHE A 344 -16.17 -15.69 20.57
C PHE A 344 -15.16 -16.27 19.59
N VAL A 345 -14.50 -17.38 19.93
CA VAL A 345 -13.62 -18.10 19.00
C VAL A 345 -14.44 -18.71 17.89
N VAL A 346 -15.60 -19.32 18.17
CA VAL A 346 -16.50 -19.78 17.10
C VAL A 346 -16.99 -18.59 16.29
N ALA A 347 -17.43 -17.48 16.88
CA ALA A 347 -17.84 -16.31 16.12
C ALA A 347 -16.69 -15.73 15.27
N ALA A 348 -15.48 -15.63 15.80
CA ALA A 348 -14.31 -15.14 15.08
C ALA A 348 -13.86 -16.14 14.00
N VAL A 349 -13.79 -17.43 14.30
CA VAL A 349 -13.44 -18.50 13.35
C VAL A 349 -14.51 -18.62 12.28
N THR A 350 -15.79 -18.63 12.63
CA THR A 350 -16.91 -18.60 11.69
C THR A 350 -16.88 -17.31 10.86
N SER A 351 -16.52 -16.15 11.43
CA SER A 351 -16.36 -14.93 10.65
C SER A 351 -15.16 -15.01 9.70
N VAL A 352 -14.04 -15.58 10.13
CA VAL A 352 -12.87 -15.85 9.29
C VAL A 352 -13.22 -16.86 8.20
N VAL A 353 -13.94 -17.93 8.51
CA VAL A 353 -14.36 -18.97 7.56
C VAL A 353 -15.40 -18.42 6.57
N LEU A 354 -16.35 -17.63 7.03
CA LEU A 354 -17.33 -16.95 6.17
C LEU A 354 -16.64 -15.91 5.31
N TYR A 355 -15.68 -15.16 5.84
CA TYR A 355 -14.90 -14.19 5.09
C TYR A 355 -14.03 -14.89 4.03
N VAL A 356 -13.30 -15.93 4.42
CA VAL A 356 -12.52 -16.79 3.51
C VAL A 356 -13.43 -17.47 2.48
N GLY A 357 -14.65 -17.88 2.84
CA GLY A 357 -15.62 -18.48 1.92
C GLY A 357 -16.28 -17.47 0.97
N VAL A 358 -16.54 -16.24 1.42
CA VAL A 358 -17.13 -15.15 0.62
C VAL A 358 -16.10 -14.58 -0.37
N PHE A 359 -14.82 -14.53 0.01
CA PHE A 359 -13.70 -14.15 -0.87
C PHE A 359 -12.98 -15.40 -1.45
N GLY A 360 -13.71 -16.51 -1.58
CA GLY A 360 -13.22 -17.89 -1.65
C GLY A 360 -12.48 -18.43 -2.88
N PRO A 361 -12.34 -17.77 -4.04
CA PRO A 361 -11.47 -18.31 -5.09
C PRO A 361 -10.01 -18.46 -4.62
N PHE A 362 -9.58 -17.66 -3.65
CA PHE A 362 -8.20 -17.63 -3.16
C PHE A 362 -7.94 -18.53 -1.96
N ALA A 363 -8.96 -19.09 -1.31
CA ALA A 363 -8.76 -19.92 -0.11
C ALA A 363 -7.87 -21.14 -0.39
N TYR A 364 -8.04 -21.75 -1.58
CA TYR A 364 -7.21 -22.84 -2.06
C TYR A 364 -5.77 -22.40 -2.32
N ILE A 365 -5.56 -21.28 -3.02
CA ILE A 365 -4.24 -20.73 -3.33
C ILE A 365 -3.49 -20.35 -2.04
N HIS A 366 -4.19 -19.70 -1.09
CA HIS A 366 -3.63 -19.35 0.22
C HIS A 366 -3.24 -20.59 1.03
N ALA A 367 -4.06 -21.64 0.99
CA ALA A 367 -3.74 -22.90 1.66
C ALA A 367 -2.51 -23.54 1.03
N GLN A 368 -2.47 -23.63 -0.30
CA GLN A 368 -1.33 -24.17 -1.05
C GLN A 368 -0.03 -23.42 -0.70
N GLU A 369 -0.03 -22.09 -0.75
CA GLU A 369 1.13 -21.27 -0.36
C GLU A 369 1.56 -21.50 1.09
N ALA A 370 0.62 -21.59 2.02
CA ALA A 370 0.93 -21.89 3.42
C ALA A 370 1.51 -23.30 3.62
N LEU A 371 1.08 -24.27 2.81
CA LEU A 371 1.60 -25.64 2.80
C LEU A 371 3.01 -25.71 2.17
N GLU A 372 3.28 -24.92 1.14
CA GLU A 372 4.57 -24.87 0.45
C GLU A 372 5.61 -23.98 1.15
N ALA A 373 5.17 -23.06 2.02
CA ALA A 373 6.01 -22.07 2.70
C ALA A 373 7.30 -22.64 3.34
N PRO A 374 7.29 -23.76 4.08
CA PRO A 374 8.52 -24.31 4.65
C PRO A 374 9.53 -24.75 3.58
N ALA A 375 9.06 -25.34 2.48
CA ALA A 375 9.92 -25.75 1.37
C ALA A 375 10.48 -24.53 0.63
N GLN A 376 9.64 -23.52 0.38
CA GLN A 376 10.07 -22.26 -0.24
C GLN A 376 11.08 -21.49 0.64
N ALA A 377 10.91 -21.50 1.97
CA ALA A 377 11.84 -20.90 2.91
C ALA A 377 13.22 -21.58 2.85
N VAL A 378 13.26 -22.92 2.81
CA VAL A 378 14.50 -23.68 2.65
C VAL A 378 15.13 -23.41 1.28
N ASP A 379 14.36 -23.44 0.19
CA ASP A 379 14.84 -23.11 -1.17
C ASP A 379 15.49 -21.73 -1.21
N ARG A 380 14.89 -20.74 -0.53
CA ARG A 380 15.46 -19.40 -0.44
C ARG A 380 16.76 -19.35 0.33
N LEU A 381 16.83 -19.99 1.50
CA LEU A 381 18.06 -20.04 2.28
C LEU A 381 19.19 -20.72 1.50
N VAL A 382 18.88 -21.80 0.79
CA VAL A 382 19.82 -22.49 -0.10
C VAL A 382 20.22 -21.58 -1.27
N THR A 383 19.27 -20.92 -1.93
CA THR A 383 19.50 -20.00 -3.05
C THR A 383 20.41 -18.83 -2.65
N LEU A 384 20.24 -18.30 -1.44
CA LEU A 384 21.09 -17.23 -0.90
C LEU A 384 22.47 -17.72 -0.46
N ALA A 385 22.57 -18.96 0.01
CA ALA A 385 23.83 -19.53 0.49
C ALA A 385 24.74 -20.03 -0.64
N LEU A 386 24.16 -20.50 -1.75
CA LEU A 386 24.90 -21.03 -2.89
C LEU A 386 25.26 -19.91 -3.89
N PRO A 387 26.56 -19.71 -4.19
CA PRO A 387 26.98 -18.70 -5.18
C PRO A 387 26.28 -18.89 -6.54
N GLY A 388 25.91 -17.77 -7.16
CA GLY A 388 25.33 -17.74 -8.51
C GLY A 388 23.85 -18.12 -8.62
N HIS A 389 23.24 -18.76 -7.62
CA HIS A 389 21.85 -19.23 -7.70
C HIS A 389 20.84 -18.08 -7.75
N VAL A 390 21.05 -17.01 -6.96
CA VAL A 390 20.22 -15.80 -7.06
C VAL A 390 20.30 -15.18 -8.45
N ASN A 391 21.50 -15.08 -9.03
CA ASN A 391 21.68 -14.51 -10.37
C ASN A 391 20.97 -15.36 -11.43
N GLN A 392 21.03 -16.69 -11.31
CA GLN A 392 20.29 -17.60 -12.20
C GLN A 392 18.78 -17.39 -12.09
N ARG A 393 18.23 -17.27 -10.87
CA ARG A 393 16.80 -16.98 -10.65
C ARG A 393 16.41 -15.62 -11.25
N ILE A 394 17.24 -14.60 -11.08
CA ILE A 394 17.05 -13.26 -11.66
C ILE A 394 16.98 -13.35 -13.18
N GLU A 395 17.96 -13.98 -13.83
CA GLU A 395 17.99 -14.06 -15.30
C GLU A 395 16.83 -14.89 -15.86
N GLN A 396 16.41 -15.96 -15.18
CA GLN A 396 15.21 -16.72 -15.53
C GLN A 396 13.94 -15.85 -15.42
N ALA A 397 13.80 -15.07 -14.35
CA ALA A 397 12.67 -14.18 -14.15
C ALA A 397 12.65 -13.05 -15.19
N LYS A 398 13.80 -12.43 -15.49
CA LYS A 398 13.91 -11.43 -16.57
C LYS A 398 13.53 -12.03 -17.92
N ALA A 399 14.02 -13.22 -18.26
CA ALA A 399 13.68 -13.89 -19.51
C ALA A 399 12.17 -14.15 -19.62
N ARG A 400 11.53 -14.61 -18.54
CA ARG A 400 10.07 -14.79 -18.47
C ARG A 400 9.32 -13.48 -18.66
N GLN A 401 9.74 -12.41 -17.99
CA GLN A 401 9.11 -11.09 -18.13
C GLN A 401 9.28 -10.51 -19.53
N ARG A 402 10.46 -10.63 -20.14
CA ARG A 402 10.69 -10.21 -21.54
C ARG A 402 9.74 -10.96 -22.50
N ALA A 403 9.51 -12.25 -22.29
CA ALA A 403 8.57 -13.03 -23.08
C ALA A 403 7.11 -12.59 -22.86
N LEU A 404 6.72 -12.23 -21.64
CA LEU A 404 5.37 -11.76 -21.31
C LEU A 404 5.10 -10.35 -21.83
N TYR A 405 6.05 -9.43 -21.66
CA TYR A 405 5.90 -8.05 -22.13
C TYR A 405 6.00 -7.94 -23.65
N ALA A 406 6.84 -8.77 -24.27
CA ALA A 406 7.08 -8.79 -25.70
C ALA A 406 7.38 -7.40 -26.30
N ILE A 407 8.11 -6.55 -25.54
CA ILE A 407 8.46 -5.19 -25.98
C ILE A 407 9.24 -5.29 -27.29
N PRO A 408 8.83 -4.55 -28.35
CA PRO A 408 9.48 -4.61 -29.64
C PRO A 408 10.99 -4.38 -29.55
N GLY A 409 11.78 -5.25 -30.19
CA GLY A 409 13.25 -5.15 -30.21
C GLY A 409 13.73 -3.78 -30.67
N ARG A 410 13.11 -3.22 -31.72
CA ARG A 410 13.42 -1.87 -32.22
C ARG A 410 13.24 -0.77 -31.18
N PHE A 411 12.31 -0.91 -30.23
CA PHE A 411 12.15 0.07 -29.16
C PHE A 411 13.27 -0.05 -28.13
N ILE A 412 13.65 -1.28 -27.77
CA ILE A 412 14.78 -1.54 -26.88
C ILE A 412 16.09 -1.02 -27.49
N ASP A 413 16.30 -1.25 -28.78
CA ASP A 413 17.47 -0.76 -29.52
C ASP A 413 17.49 0.77 -29.60
N SER A 414 16.33 1.40 -29.85
CA SER A 414 16.21 2.86 -29.89
C SER A 414 16.48 3.51 -28.54
N ILE A 415 16.02 2.90 -27.44
CA ILE A 415 16.32 3.34 -26.08
C ILE A 415 17.82 3.21 -25.83
N GLY A 416 18.42 2.06 -26.17
CA GLY A 416 19.84 1.79 -26.00
C GLY A 416 20.30 2.06 -24.55
N PRO A 417 21.36 2.88 -24.34
CA PRO A 417 21.81 3.30 -23.01
C PRO A 417 21.02 4.51 -22.45
N GLY A 418 20.05 5.01 -23.20
CA GLY A 418 19.27 6.19 -22.84
C GLY A 418 18.37 5.97 -21.63
N THR A 419 18.03 7.07 -20.98
CA THR A 419 17.16 7.03 -19.78
C THR A 419 15.70 6.83 -20.15
N VAL A 420 14.98 6.00 -19.40
CA VAL A 420 13.58 5.65 -19.68
C VAL A 420 12.70 5.71 -18.43
N HIS A 421 11.50 6.25 -18.57
CA HIS A 421 10.38 6.03 -17.64
C HIS A 421 9.40 5.02 -18.25
N ILE A 422 8.85 4.15 -17.42
CA ILE A 422 7.81 3.20 -17.83
C ILE A 422 6.47 3.71 -17.35
N ASP A 423 5.52 3.80 -18.27
CA ASP A 423 4.18 4.32 -18.09
C ASP A 423 3.13 3.22 -18.37
N PRO A 424 1.97 3.20 -17.69
CA PRO A 424 1.61 4.02 -16.53
C PRO A 424 2.08 3.41 -15.19
N ILE A 425 2.28 2.09 -15.15
CA ILE A 425 2.54 1.35 -13.90
C ILE A 425 3.67 0.31 -13.96
N GLU A 426 4.03 -0.21 -15.16
CA GLU A 426 4.86 -1.42 -15.36
C GLU A 426 6.38 -1.23 -15.13
N ALA A 427 6.79 -0.64 -13.99
CA ALA A 427 8.19 -0.37 -13.70
C ALA A 427 9.11 -1.63 -13.74
N SER A 428 8.56 -2.84 -13.56
CA SER A 428 9.31 -4.09 -13.74
C SER A 428 9.86 -4.28 -15.15
N ALA A 429 9.26 -3.68 -16.18
CA ALA A 429 9.80 -3.72 -17.54
C ALA A 429 11.22 -3.10 -17.62
N ALA A 430 11.49 -2.03 -16.89
CA ALA A 430 12.82 -1.41 -16.88
C ALA A 430 13.87 -2.35 -16.27
N TRP A 431 13.51 -3.09 -15.21
CA TRP A 431 14.36 -4.12 -14.62
C TRP A 431 14.55 -5.32 -15.55
N ALA A 432 13.45 -5.80 -16.15
CA ALA A 432 13.47 -6.95 -17.05
C ALA A 432 14.41 -6.72 -18.24
N TYR A 433 14.42 -5.52 -18.81
CA TYR A 433 15.23 -5.19 -19.98
C TYR A 433 16.57 -4.54 -19.67
N ASP A 434 16.96 -4.43 -18.39
CA ASP A 434 18.22 -3.79 -17.95
C ASP A 434 18.38 -2.35 -18.49
N ARG A 435 17.30 -1.55 -18.41
CA ARG A 435 17.30 -0.16 -18.90
C ARG A 435 17.66 0.82 -17.79
N ALA A 436 18.27 1.95 -18.18
CA ALA A 436 18.56 3.07 -17.30
C ALA A 436 17.27 3.77 -16.84
N TRP A 437 16.64 3.21 -15.81
CA TRP A 437 15.36 3.69 -15.30
C TRP A 437 15.51 5.05 -14.63
N ARG A 438 14.81 6.05 -15.17
CA ARG A 438 14.69 7.40 -14.62
C ARG A 438 13.19 7.75 -14.57
N PRO A 439 12.50 7.43 -13.47
CA PRO A 439 11.05 7.56 -13.42
C PRO A 439 10.59 9.01 -13.20
N ALA A 440 9.31 9.27 -13.47
CA ALA A 440 8.61 10.36 -12.81
C ALA A 440 8.61 10.14 -11.28
N PRO A 441 8.70 11.20 -10.43
CA PRO A 441 8.80 11.05 -8.98
C PRO A 441 7.71 10.15 -8.39
N VAL A 442 6.44 10.41 -8.70
CA VAL A 442 5.34 9.49 -8.38
C VAL A 442 5.23 8.49 -9.52
N PHE A 443 6.16 7.53 -9.52
CA PHE A 443 6.40 6.61 -10.63
C PHE A 443 5.24 5.66 -10.92
N GLN A 444 4.42 5.38 -9.91
CA GLN A 444 3.11 4.78 -10.07
C GLN A 444 2.11 5.91 -10.31
N THR A 445 1.91 6.28 -11.58
CA THR A 445 1.20 7.53 -11.96
C THR A 445 -0.21 7.63 -11.35
N TYR A 446 -0.91 6.51 -11.19
CA TYR A 446 -2.22 6.44 -10.50
C TYR A 446 -2.18 6.96 -9.05
N ALA A 447 -1.00 7.02 -8.42
CA ALA A 447 -0.80 7.47 -7.05
C ALA A 447 -0.60 8.98 -6.92
N ALA A 448 -0.62 9.73 -8.02
CA ALA A 448 -0.53 11.19 -8.06
C ALA A 448 -1.83 11.87 -7.63
N TYR A 449 -2.37 11.51 -6.47
CA TYR A 449 -3.73 11.86 -6.00
C TYR A 449 -4.01 13.35 -5.73
N SER A 450 -3.10 14.26 -6.07
CA SER A 450 -3.29 15.69 -5.85
C SER A 450 -2.52 16.52 -6.87
N PRO A 451 -2.94 17.79 -7.12
CA PRO A 451 -2.25 18.66 -8.06
C PRO A 451 -0.78 18.90 -7.74
N ALA A 452 -0.41 18.85 -6.46
CA ALA A 452 0.98 18.96 -6.03
C ALA A 452 1.82 17.74 -6.44
N LEU A 453 1.25 16.52 -6.36
CA LEU A 453 1.93 15.29 -6.76
C LEU A 453 1.99 15.13 -8.28
N ASP A 454 0.88 15.39 -8.97
CA ASP A 454 0.81 15.42 -10.43
C ASP A 454 1.71 16.52 -11.02
N GLY A 455 1.79 17.67 -10.35
CA GLY A 455 2.73 18.74 -10.69
C GLY A 455 4.19 18.28 -10.68
N LEU A 456 4.61 17.49 -9.69
CA LEU A 456 5.96 16.91 -9.68
C LEU A 456 6.20 16.02 -10.89
N ASN A 457 5.23 15.17 -11.23
CA ASN A 457 5.33 14.29 -12.39
C ASN A 457 5.43 15.10 -13.68
N GLY A 458 4.54 16.07 -13.91
CA GLY A 458 4.59 16.95 -15.09
C GLY A 458 5.91 17.72 -15.21
N GLU A 459 6.36 18.38 -14.13
CA GLU A 459 7.64 19.11 -14.10
C GLU A 459 8.83 18.20 -14.35
N SER A 460 8.76 16.95 -13.86
CA SER A 460 9.85 15.99 -14.07
C SER A 460 9.99 15.58 -15.52
N LEU A 461 8.90 15.48 -16.29
CA LEU A 461 8.93 15.09 -17.71
C LEU A 461 9.56 16.16 -18.60
N THR A 462 9.34 17.45 -18.28
CA THR A 462 9.93 18.55 -19.07
C THR A 462 11.46 18.49 -19.11
N LYS A 463 12.12 18.01 -18.05
CA LYS A 463 13.58 17.76 -17.98
C LYS A 463 13.91 16.27 -17.86
N GLY A 464 12.97 15.43 -18.27
CA GLY A 464 12.81 14.06 -17.81
C GLY A 464 13.72 13.05 -18.49
N PRO A 465 13.32 11.77 -18.51
CA PRO A 465 14.04 10.75 -19.26
C PRO A 465 14.03 11.07 -20.76
N GLN A 466 15.01 10.53 -21.48
CA GLN A 466 15.04 10.65 -22.95
C GLN A 466 13.86 9.93 -23.60
N PHE A 467 13.37 8.86 -22.96
CA PHE A 467 12.28 8.04 -23.47
C PHE A 467 11.18 7.84 -22.41
N VAL A 468 9.94 7.74 -22.88
CA VAL A 468 8.85 7.15 -22.11
C VAL A 468 8.36 5.93 -22.88
N LEU A 469 8.33 4.79 -22.21
CA LEU A 469 7.79 3.55 -22.78
C LEU A 469 6.46 3.27 -22.11
N SER A 470 5.37 3.41 -22.88
CA SER A 470 4.00 3.34 -22.38
C SER A 470 3.35 2.02 -22.78
N GLN A 471 2.91 1.24 -21.79
CA GLN A 471 2.09 0.06 -22.02
C GLN A 471 0.66 0.49 -22.31
N LEU A 472 0.13 0.09 -23.46
CA LEU A 472 -1.15 0.56 -23.96
C LEU A 472 -2.33 -0.13 -23.30
N SER A 473 -3.36 0.64 -23.02
CA SER A 473 -4.71 0.13 -22.79
C SER A 473 -5.31 -0.42 -24.10
N PRO A 474 -6.38 -1.23 -24.03
CA PRO A 474 -7.11 -1.66 -25.22
C PRO A 474 -7.52 -0.48 -26.12
N PRO A 475 -7.46 -0.62 -27.46
CA PRO A 475 -7.49 0.51 -28.41
C PRO A 475 -8.86 1.18 -28.59
N ASP A 476 -9.95 0.50 -28.22
CA ASP A 476 -11.32 0.94 -28.54
C ASP A 476 -11.92 1.93 -27.51
N ALA A 477 -11.18 2.26 -26.46
CA ALA A 477 -11.62 3.18 -25.41
C ALA A 477 -10.46 4.07 -24.92
N PRO A 478 -10.76 5.25 -24.38
CA PRO A 478 -9.80 6.03 -23.60
C PRO A 478 -9.07 5.16 -22.58
N ALA A 479 -7.78 5.42 -22.38
CA ALA A 479 -6.98 4.65 -21.43
C ALA A 479 -7.62 4.63 -20.04
N VAL A 480 -7.68 3.44 -19.43
CA VAL A 480 -8.33 3.20 -18.15
C VAL A 480 -7.30 2.83 -17.11
N GLY A 481 -7.21 3.66 -16.08
CA GLY A 481 -6.41 3.41 -14.89
C GLY A 481 -7.09 2.50 -13.88
N ILE A 482 -6.53 2.44 -12.67
CA ILE A 482 -6.96 1.49 -11.64
C ILE A 482 -8.39 1.77 -11.13
N ASP A 483 -9.16 0.70 -10.98
CA ASP A 483 -10.59 0.68 -10.67
C ASP A 483 -11.42 1.62 -11.58
N GLY A 484 -11.16 1.59 -12.90
CA GLY A 484 -12.00 2.26 -13.89
C GLY A 484 -11.83 3.78 -13.97
N ARG A 485 -10.67 4.30 -13.55
CA ARG A 485 -10.39 5.74 -13.65
C ARG A 485 -9.99 6.15 -15.06
N LEU A 486 -10.28 7.40 -15.43
CA LEU A 486 -9.85 7.94 -16.72
C LEU A 486 -8.35 8.26 -16.69
N GLY A 487 -7.53 7.56 -17.47
CA GLY A 487 -6.06 7.63 -17.38
C GLY A 487 -5.49 9.04 -17.53
N VAL A 488 -5.94 9.79 -18.55
CA VAL A 488 -5.54 11.19 -18.78
C VAL A 488 -6.01 12.15 -17.67
N GLN A 489 -6.98 11.74 -16.84
CA GLN A 489 -7.46 12.52 -15.70
C GLN A 489 -6.79 12.13 -14.37
N GLU A 490 -6.22 10.92 -14.27
CA GLU A 490 -5.52 10.51 -13.05
C GLU A 490 -4.33 11.42 -12.75
N SER A 491 -3.56 11.79 -13.78
CA SER A 491 -2.40 12.68 -13.68
C SER A 491 -2.40 13.69 -14.87
N PRO A 492 -3.28 14.70 -14.85
CA PRO A 492 -3.50 15.60 -16.01
C PRO A 492 -2.26 16.37 -16.45
N ARG A 493 -1.46 16.86 -15.49
CA ARG A 493 -0.23 17.63 -15.78
C ARG A 493 0.85 16.71 -16.34
N TYR A 494 0.95 15.47 -15.86
CA TYR A 494 1.80 14.44 -16.46
C TYR A 494 1.40 14.14 -17.90
N SER A 495 0.13 13.84 -18.17
CA SER A 495 -0.35 13.54 -19.53
C SER A 495 -0.12 14.71 -20.49
N ARG A 496 -0.33 15.95 -20.01
CA ARG A 496 -0.02 17.15 -20.77
C ARG A 496 1.48 17.29 -21.03
N ALA A 497 2.35 17.07 -20.03
CA ALA A 497 3.79 17.11 -20.23
C ALA A 497 4.26 16.04 -21.23
N LEU A 498 3.69 14.83 -21.18
CA LEU A 498 3.98 13.78 -22.15
C LEU A 498 3.56 14.19 -23.57
N LEU A 499 2.38 14.78 -23.75
CA LEU A 499 1.92 15.32 -25.03
C LEU A 499 2.85 16.44 -25.55
N CYS A 500 3.29 17.32 -24.65
CA CYS A 500 3.96 18.54 -25.02
C CYS A 500 5.46 18.40 -25.23
N ASP A 501 6.13 17.59 -24.40
CA ASP A 501 7.59 17.52 -24.37
C ASP A 501 8.14 16.26 -25.09
N TYR A 502 7.26 15.37 -25.56
CA TYR A 502 7.62 14.14 -26.26
C TYR A 502 6.87 13.96 -27.59
N THR A 503 7.48 13.22 -28.51
CA THR A 503 6.89 12.74 -29.77
C THR A 503 6.76 11.23 -29.78
N VAL A 504 5.70 10.69 -30.37
CA VAL A 504 5.54 9.24 -30.57
C VAL A 504 6.52 8.77 -31.64
N SER A 505 7.47 7.91 -31.24
CA SER A 505 8.44 7.28 -32.14
C SER A 505 7.93 5.98 -32.75
N GLY A 506 6.95 5.34 -32.11
CA GLY A 506 6.26 4.20 -32.69
C GLY A 506 5.26 3.57 -31.73
N VAL A 507 4.30 2.85 -32.31
CA VAL A 507 3.27 2.06 -31.60
C VAL A 507 3.30 0.64 -32.17
N GLU A 508 3.51 -0.36 -31.33
CA GLU A 508 3.59 -1.78 -31.74
C GLU A 508 3.43 -2.72 -30.53
N ASN A 509 2.76 -3.86 -30.72
CA ASN A 509 2.61 -4.93 -29.73
C ASN A 509 2.11 -4.47 -28.36
N GLY A 510 1.16 -3.53 -28.32
CA GLY A 510 0.64 -3.00 -27.05
C GLY A 510 1.58 -2.03 -26.33
N TRP A 511 2.60 -1.51 -27.02
CA TRP A 511 3.53 -0.51 -26.49
C TRP A 511 3.61 0.72 -27.40
N ALA A 512 3.75 1.89 -26.78
CA ALA A 512 4.14 3.12 -27.45
C ALA A 512 5.48 3.62 -26.91
N LEU A 513 6.40 3.97 -27.82
CA LEU A 513 7.65 4.63 -27.48
C LEU A 513 7.54 6.12 -27.75
N PHE A 514 7.84 6.92 -26.74
CA PHE A 514 7.91 8.37 -26.80
C PHE A 514 9.36 8.82 -26.67
N THR A 515 9.79 9.78 -27.48
CA THR A 515 11.12 10.40 -27.43
C THR A 515 11.01 11.87 -27.04
N HIS A 516 11.85 12.31 -26.10
CA HIS A 516 11.88 13.70 -25.65
C HIS A 516 12.34 14.62 -26.77
N THR A 517 11.59 15.69 -27.03
CA THR A 517 11.86 16.67 -28.09
C THR A 517 11.86 18.12 -27.58
N GLY A 518 11.48 18.34 -26.31
CA GLY A 518 11.23 19.65 -25.75
C GLY A 518 9.83 20.16 -26.08
N SER A 519 9.46 21.31 -25.51
CA SER A 519 8.05 21.74 -25.51
C SER A 519 7.55 22.17 -26.90
N ARG A 520 6.48 21.53 -27.34
CA ARG A 520 5.79 21.78 -28.62
C ARG A 520 4.40 22.41 -28.43
N CYS A 521 3.93 22.51 -27.20
CA CYS A 521 2.62 23.05 -26.90
C CYS A 521 2.60 24.58 -26.71
N GLY A 522 1.49 25.20 -27.10
CA GLY A 522 1.15 26.56 -26.75
C GLY A 522 0.58 26.70 -25.33
N ARG A 523 0.21 27.93 -24.96
CA ARG A 523 -0.51 28.19 -23.70
C ARG A 523 -1.95 27.67 -23.81
N LEU A 524 -2.52 27.26 -22.67
CA LEU A 524 -3.94 26.96 -22.58
C LEU A 524 -4.76 28.24 -22.79
N THR A 525 -5.66 28.21 -23.77
CA THR A 525 -6.59 29.30 -24.08
C THR A 525 -7.99 28.87 -23.64
N ALA A 526 -8.66 29.68 -22.82
CA ALA A 526 -10.01 29.37 -22.37
C ALA A 526 -10.99 29.42 -23.55
N LEU A 527 -11.84 28.40 -23.68
CA LEU A 527 -12.88 28.32 -24.71
C LEU A 527 -14.25 28.68 -24.14
N SER A 528 -14.64 28.03 -23.05
CA SER A 528 -15.94 28.26 -22.39
C SER A 528 -15.93 27.75 -20.96
N GLU A 529 -16.87 28.25 -20.16
CA GLU A 529 -17.12 27.80 -18.79
C GLU A 529 -18.64 27.63 -18.63
N VAL A 530 -19.07 26.49 -18.09
CA VAL A 530 -20.48 26.14 -17.92
C VAL A 530 -20.69 25.58 -16.51
N THR A 531 -21.72 26.04 -15.81
CA THR A 531 -22.16 25.40 -14.57
C THR A 531 -23.07 24.23 -14.91
N VAL A 532 -22.75 23.05 -14.37
CA VAL A 532 -23.39 21.79 -14.73
C VAL A 532 -23.89 21.05 -13.50
N HIS A 533 -24.98 20.32 -13.68
CA HIS A 533 -25.54 19.39 -12.71
C HIS A 533 -25.38 17.94 -13.20
N GLU A 534 -25.57 16.95 -12.33
CA GLU A 534 -25.29 15.52 -12.57
C GLU A 534 -25.89 14.91 -13.85
N ASN A 535 -27.01 15.44 -14.33
CA ASN A 535 -27.70 14.93 -15.53
C ASN A 535 -27.47 15.80 -16.77
N ASP A 536 -26.75 16.91 -16.64
CA ASP A 536 -26.50 17.82 -17.75
C ASP A 536 -25.46 17.19 -18.69
N VAL A 537 -25.88 16.90 -19.93
CA VAL A 537 -24.97 16.43 -20.99
C VAL A 537 -24.46 17.65 -21.74
N ILE A 538 -23.15 17.88 -21.67
CA ILE A 538 -22.49 19.00 -22.33
C ILE A 538 -21.73 18.51 -23.56
N THR A 539 -21.91 19.21 -24.68
CA THR A 539 -21.12 19.00 -25.89
C THR A 539 -19.72 19.57 -25.70
N ILE A 540 -18.70 18.77 -25.97
CA ILE A 540 -17.30 19.18 -25.91
C ILE A 540 -17.00 20.01 -27.17
N PRO A 541 -16.42 21.22 -27.03
CA PRO A 541 -16.04 22.05 -28.19
C PRO A 541 -15.16 21.30 -29.20
N GLU A 542 -15.31 21.61 -30.48
CA GLU A 542 -14.39 21.13 -31.50
C GLU A 542 -13.09 21.95 -31.47
N PRO A 543 -11.93 21.33 -31.74
CA PRO A 543 -10.67 22.06 -31.84
C PRO A 543 -10.70 23.00 -33.05
N SER A 544 -10.11 24.18 -32.90
CA SER A 544 -10.00 25.20 -33.96
C SER A 544 -9.12 24.76 -35.12
N GLU A 545 -8.13 23.91 -34.84
CA GLU A 545 -7.17 23.36 -35.82
C GLU A 545 -6.96 21.85 -35.57
N PRO A 546 -6.60 21.06 -36.61
CA PRO A 546 -6.38 19.62 -36.47
C PRO A 546 -5.32 19.23 -35.43
N ASN A 547 -4.34 20.09 -35.20
CA ASN A 547 -3.25 19.83 -34.25
C ASN A 547 -3.51 20.44 -32.86
N ALA A 548 -4.71 20.98 -32.60
CA ALA A 548 -5.09 21.47 -31.29
C ALA A 548 -5.67 20.35 -30.42
N ALA A 549 -5.34 20.37 -29.13
CA ALA A 549 -5.96 19.56 -28.10
C ALA A 549 -7.06 20.35 -27.39
N VAL A 550 -8.17 19.69 -27.05
CA VAL A 550 -9.20 20.25 -26.16
C VAL A 550 -9.09 19.58 -24.79
N LEU A 551 -9.07 20.40 -23.75
CA LEU A 551 -8.97 19.97 -22.36
C LEU A 551 -10.18 20.43 -21.56
N ALA A 552 -10.53 19.67 -20.53
CA ALA A 552 -11.59 20.01 -19.59
C ALA A 552 -11.04 20.06 -18.15
N GLY A 553 -11.49 21.04 -17.37
CA GLY A 553 -11.34 21.08 -15.92
C GLY A 553 -12.72 21.03 -15.27
N ILE A 554 -12.87 20.20 -14.24
CA ILE A 554 -14.09 19.99 -13.48
C ILE A 554 -13.88 20.48 -12.05
N ASP A 555 -14.34 21.69 -11.75
CA ASP A 555 -14.33 22.25 -10.40
C ASP A 555 -15.60 21.81 -9.65
N LEU A 556 -15.46 20.73 -8.88
CA LEU A 556 -16.53 20.09 -8.12
C LEU A 556 -16.91 20.93 -6.89
N GLN A 557 -18.17 21.37 -6.80
CA GLN A 557 -18.69 22.07 -5.63
C GLN A 557 -19.05 21.06 -4.52
N SER A 558 -18.02 20.45 -3.92
CA SER A 558 -18.18 19.42 -2.89
C SER A 558 -18.71 20.00 -1.59
N THR A 559 -19.81 19.43 -1.08
CA THR A 559 -20.34 19.78 0.23
C THR A 559 -19.46 19.25 1.37
N ALA A 560 -19.70 19.71 2.61
CA ALA A 560 -19.05 19.12 3.79
C ALA A 560 -19.38 17.62 3.94
N VAL A 561 -20.59 17.24 3.55
CA VAL A 561 -21.08 15.85 3.58
C VAL A 561 -20.33 15.01 2.56
N ASP A 562 -20.09 15.56 1.37
CA ASP A 562 -19.31 14.87 0.33
C ASP A 562 -17.87 14.59 0.80
N ARG A 563 -17.22 15.59 1.41
CA ARG A 563 -15.87 15.42 1.97
C ARG A 563 -15.81 14.39 3.10
N LEU A 564 -16.86 14.29 3.91
CA LEU A 564 -16.96 13.29 4.97
C LEU A 564 -17.05 11.86 4.41
N PHE A 565 -17.88 11.69 3.37
CA PHE A 565 -18.26 10.40 2.81
C PHE A 565 -17.48 9.96 1.55
N GLN A 566 -16.52 10.75 1.08
CA GLN A 566 -15.57 10.34 0.03
C GLN A 566 -14.37 9.55 0.58
N GLY A 567 -14.19 9.50 1.90
CA GLY A 567 -13.07 8.75 2.47
C GLY A 567 -12.52 9.28 3.80
N THR A 568 -13.01 10.42 4.30
CA THR A 568 -12.60 10.93 5.62
C THR A 568 -13.09 10.01 6.74
N VAL A 569 -14.39 9.71 6.78
CA VAL A 569 -14.99 8.79 7.76
C VAL A 569 -15.26 7.42 7.15
N ALA A 570 -16.02 7.38 6.06
CA ALA A 570 -16.33 6.15 5.32
C ALA A 570 -16.51 6.49 3.84
N PRO A 571 -15.98 5.70 2.91
CA PRO A 571 -16.19 5.91 1.49
C PRO A 571 -17.57 5.38 1.07
N LEU A 572 -18.58 6.24 1.11
CA LEU A 572 -19.93 5.92 0.66
C LEU A 572 -20.20 6.46 -0.75
N ILE A 573 -19.42 7.43 -1.21
CA ILE A 573 -19.57 8.04 -2.53
C ILE A 573 -18.24 8.11 -3.29
N SER A 574 -18.33 8.03 -4.61
CA SER A 574 -17.26 8.35 -5.55
C SER A 574 -17.83 9.21 -6.68
N PHE A 575 -17.03 10.17 -7.15
CA PHE A 575 -17.36 10.94 -8.35
C PHE A 575 -16.79 10.28 -9.60
N GLY A 576 -17.48 10.49 -10.70
CA GLY A 576 -17.09 10.05 -12.01
C GLY A 576 -17.45 11.07 -13.08
N VAL A 577 -16.96 10.79 -14.28
CA VAL A 577 -17.27 11.50 -15.50
C VAL A 577 -17.77 10.48 -16.52
N VAL A 578 -18.75 10.86 -17.32
CA VAL A 578 -19.30 10.07 -18.41
C VAL A 578 -18.91 10.73 -19.71
N LEU A 579 -18.12 10.03 -20.52
CA LEU A 579 -17.68 10.48 -21.84
C LEU A 579 -18.31 9.56 -22.88
N ASP A 580 -19.16 10.13 -23.75
CA ASP A 580 -19.88 9.39 -24.79
C ASP A 580 -20.60 8.12 -24.28
N GLY A 581 -21.21 8.25 -23.10
CA GLY A 581 -21.94 7.16 -22.43
C GLY A 581 -21.07 6.23 -21.58
N ASN A 582 -19.74 6.28 -21.70
CA ASN A 582 -18.81 5.46 -20.90
C ASN A 582 -18.49 6.16 -19.58
N THR A 583 -18.61 5.42 -18.46
CA THR A 583 -18.38 5.99 -17.12
C THR A 583 -16.96 5.72 -16.64
N TYR A 584 -16.30 6.77 -16.16
CA TYR A 584 -14.96 6.72 -15.57
C TYR A 584 -14.97 7.32 -14.17
N ARG A 585 -14.21 6.73 -13.24
CA ARG A 585 -14.01 7.31 -11.91
C ARG A 585 -13.02 8.49 -11.98
N LEU A 586 -13.28 9.53 -11.20
CA LEU A 586 -12.39 10.70 -11.11
C LEU A 586 -11.46 10.59 -9.90
N VAL A 587 -10.24 11.11 -10.06
CA VAL A 587 -9.41 11.58 -8.94
C VAL A 587 -9.85 13.01 -8.62
N THR A 588 -10.76 13.15 -7.66
CA THR A 588 -11.48 14.40 -7.34
C THR A 588 -10.55 15.61 -7.14
N LYS A 589 -9.43 15.47 -6.41
CA LYS A 589 -8.46 16.57 -6.23
C LYS A 589 -7.79 17.04 -7.53
N ASN A 590 -7.67 16.16 -8.52
CA ASN A 590 -7.13 16.50 -9.84
C ASN A 590 -8.23 16.88 -10.84
N ALA A 591 -9.51 16.78 -10.47
CA ALA A 591 -10.61 17.00 -11.40
C ALA A 591 -10.61 18.41 -12.00
N ALA A 592 -10.20 19.42 -11.23
CA ALA A 592 -10.10 20.80 -11.68
C ALA A 592 -8.88 21.07 -12.57
N GLU A 593 -7.87 20.19 -12.58
CA GLU A 593 -6.71 20.32 -13.45
C GLU A 593 -7.10 19.96 -14.90
N PRO A 594 -6.80 20.82 -15.90
CA PRO A 594 -7.21 20.56 -17.28
C PRO A 594 -6.62 19.25 -17.81
N PHE A 595 -7.48 18.27 -18.08
CA PHE A 595 -7.14 16.96 -18.67
C PHE A 595 -7.65 16.86 -20.10
N LEU A 596 -7.02 16.00 -20.91
CA LEU A 596 -7.39 15.81 -22.32
C LEU A 596 -8.80 15.25 -22.46
N VAL A 597 -9.62 15.86 -23.31
CA VAL A 597 -10.92 15.33 -23.76
C VAL A 597 -10.98 15.16 -25.28
N LYS A 598 -10.17 15.90 -26.03
CA LYS A 598 -9.86 15.63 -27.44
C LYS A 598 -8.37 15.80 -27.68
N SER A 599 -7.73 14.76 -28.20
CA SER A 599 -6.29 14.74 -28.49
C SER A 599 -6.00 14.99 -29.97
N PRO A 600 -4.83 15.56 -30.31
CA PRO A 600 -4.43 15.73 -31.70
C PRO A 600 -4.04 14.37 -32.34
N PRO A 601 -4.07 14.25 -33.68
CA PRO A 601 -3.74 13.01 -34.38
C PRO A 601 -2.32 12.48 -34.12
N SER A 602 -1.40 13.35 -33.68
CA SER A 602 0.00 13.01 -33.39
C SER A 602 0.19 12.02 -32.23
N VAL A 603 -0.85 11.77 -31.43
CA VAL A 603 -0.85 10.79 -30.33
C VAL A 603 -1.90 9.69 -30.50
N ASN A 604 -2.41 9.50 -31.72
CA ASN A 604 -3.28 8.37 -32.04
C ASN A 604 -2.61 7.03 -31.71
N SER A 605 -3.42 6.07 -31.29
CA SER A 605 -3.02 4.73 -30.85
C SER A 605 -2.12 4.72 -29.61
N THR A 606 -2.19 5.77 -28.77
CA THR A 606 -1.48 5.83 -27.49
C THR A 606 -2.47 5.99 -26.32
N ASN A 607 -1.98 5.88 -25.08
CA ASN A 607 -2.79 6.16 -23.88
C ASN A 607 -3.23 7.63 -23.75
N LEU A 608 -2.70 8.54 -24.57
CA LEU A 608 -3.16 9.93 -24.65
C LEU A 608 -4.34 10.08 -25.62
N GLN A 609 -4.67 9.07 -26.43
CA GLN A 609 -5.76 9.15 -27.38
C GLN A 609 -7.11 9.23 -26.64
N ILE A 610 -7.85 10.30 -26.92
CA ILE A 610 -9.22 10.51 -26.46
C ILE A 610 -9.91 11.45 -27.44
N HIS A 611 -11.15 11.13 -27.82
CA HIS A 611 -11.97 11.94 -28.71
C HIS A 611 -13.41 11.95 -28.22
N ALA A 612 -13.62 12.54 -27.05
CA ALA A 612 -14.95 12.60 -26.46
C ALA A 612 -15.79 13.71 -27.11
N HIS A 613 -17.05 13.42 -27.43
CA HIS A 613 -18.00 14.40 -27.98
C HIS A 613 -18.90 15.00 -26.91
N THR A 614 -19.21 14.22 -25.89
CA THR A 614 -20.09 14.60 -24.79
C THR A 614 -19.43 14.33 -23.45
N ILE A 615 -19.73 15.17 -22.48
CA ILE A 615 -19.27 15.03 -21.11
C ILE A 615 -20.44 15.25 -20.15
N ARG A 616 -20.57 14.37 -19.16
CA ARG A 616 -21.57 14.47 -18.09
C ARG A 616 -20.94 14.05 -16.76
N LEU A 617 -21.38 14.63 -15.65
CA LEU A 617 -20.94 14.19 -14.32
C LEU A 617 -21.66 12.90 -13.89
N SER A 618 -21.02 12.13 -13.02
CA SER A 618 -21.62 10.95 -12.41
C SER A 618 -21.24 10.84 -10.95
N ARG A 619 -22.13 10.26 -10.14
CA ARG A 619 -21.89 9.96 -8.74
C ARG A 619 -22.41 8.55 -8.43
N SER A 620 -21.65 7.80 -7.64
CA SER A 620 -22.20 6.56 -7.07
C SER A 620 -23.32 6.91 -6.10
N GLN A 621 -24.51 6.36 -6.31
CA GLN A 621 -25.69 6.70 -5.51
C GLN A 621 -25.52 6.25 -4.04
N PHE A 622 -25.80 7.18 -3.12
CA PHE A 622 -26.00 6.90 -1.69
C PHE A 622 -27.20 7.72 -1.18
N LEU A 623 -28.04 7.08 -0.37
CA LEU A 623 -29.38 7.51 0.08
C LEU A 623 -29.58 9.04 0.23
N GLY A 624 -30.55 9.58 -0.51
CA GLY A 624 -31.22 10.86 -0.21
C GLY A 624 -30.43 12.16 -0.45
N HIS A 625 -29.34 12.13 -1.21
CA HIS A 625 -28.48 13.31 -1.41
C HIS A 625 -28.80 14.07 -2.71
N GLN A 626 -28.59 15.39 -2.68
CA GLN A 626 -28.74 16.28 -3.83
C GLN A 626 -27.72 15.97 -4.94
N GLY A 627 -28.08 16.29 -6.17
CA GLY A 627 -27.24 16.05 -7.36
C GLY A 627 -25.90 16.79 -7.30
N VAL A 628 -24.91 16.25 -8.00
CA VAL A 628 -23.58 16.90 -8.12
C VAL A 628 -23.71 18.20 -8.90
N THR A 629 -23.11 19.28 -8.38
CA THR A 629 -22.92 20.53 -9.12
C THR A 629 -21.42 20.76 -9.32
N ALA A 630 -21.03 21.17 -10.52
CA ALA A 630 -19.66 21.55 -10.82
C ALA A 630 -19.62 22.71 -11.81
N ARG A 631 -18.45 23.33 -11.90
CA ARG A 631 -18.11 24.25 -12.98
C ARG A 631 -17.17 23.54 -13.94
N LEU A 632 -17.62 23.39 -15.17
CA LEU A 632 -16.88 22.77 -16.25
C LEU A 632 -16.21 23.85 -17.09
N SER A 633 -14.89 23.82 -17.18
CA SER A 633 -14.10 24.76 -17.99
C SER A 633 -13.44 24.03 -19.15
N PHE A 634 -13.59 24.54 -20.37
CA PHE A 634 -12.93 24.03 -21.56
C PHE A 634 -11.77 24.92 -21.98
N TYR A 635 -10.69 24.29 -22.41
CA TYR A 635 -9.48 24.94 -22.88
C TYR A 635 -9.03 24.34 -24.20
N GLU A 636 -8.36 25.14 -25.00
CA GLU A 636 -7.63 24.72 -26.18
C GLU A 636 -6.13 24.88 -25.98
N MET A 637 -5.36 23.95 -26.53
CA MET A 637 -3.91 23.98 -26.55
C MET A 637 -3.39 23.57 -27.92
N GLN A 638 -2.69 24.49 -28.58
CA GLN A 638 -2.01 24.18 -29.85
C GLN A 638 -0.84 23.22 -29.61
N VAL A 639 -0.71 22.17 -30.44
CA VAL A 639 0.40 21.21 -30.37
C VAL A 639 1.15 21.24 -31.70
N ARG A 640 2.40 21.67 -31.69
CA ARG A 640 3.22 21.67 -32.92
C ARG A 640 3.57 20.23 -33.31
N PRO A 641 3.67 19.93 -34.62
CA PRO A 641 3.96 18.59 -35.12
C PRO A 641 5.27 18.00 -34.62
#